data_AF-A0A1V5Y3L5-F1
#
_entry.id   AF-A0A1V5Y3L5-F1
#
_cell.length_a   1.000
_cell.length_b   1.000
_cell.length_c   1.000
_cell.angle_alpha   90.00
_cell.angle_beta   90.00
_cell.angle_gamma   90.00
#
_symmetry.space_group_name_H-M   'P 1'
#
loop_
_entity.id
_entity.type
_entity.pdbx_description
1 polymer ?
#
loop_
_entity_poly.entity_id
_entity_poly.type
_entity_poly.pdbx_seq_one_letter_code
_entity_poly.pdbx_strand_id
1 'polypeptide(L)'
;MKLTPKMNELAKSDRRLFHALEAANILEKLMMFYYKREYKIDWDSEESDPAASIKLEVDKKCDALARSYLTTVFDDASKWGFIGEESYDESERRKEYYWCVDPICGSLAFQKKKRNFGTSIALFHKGEPILGVMNCPLYRWRGAAILEPKKGVALAPEKSARKTNGLSIVVSFNKKSNPILIDAISRFRPDKVTYAESIPAKAMGVLIGYYDLFYSLPKSLGGGRYNIWDIGATAAFAAAGESLLTDAFGEPLNLKQQDYRFERGIIMTKNKALLRLAAEKTKALAANKKRIHPVPAAIVRPSNYYVIGLKCVVCGVEYKERPELLTCPACGDEGILDVQFDYEAIKQVLTPAALAKNPDPSHWRYMPILPVRDPVKIPTLRIGGSPLYDAQMLAAKIGVKRLLLKDDGINPTASLKDRASGVGAARAMAEGAKAITCASTGNAASSLAGSAASIGMPSFIFVPEKAPAAKVAQLLIFGANVFVVEGSYEDAFHLSMFCAERFGFYNRNSGINPWLVEGKKTVSLEISEKVKDKVPDYVFVAVGDGCTIAGVWKGFCEMRELGFIPRLPRLIGVQASGASPVMKVWQKGGNMKPVVPKTLADSIAVGTPRNWRKAVKAVQDSMGFYMSVNDDEILRAMKMLGNTCGIFAEPAGATGLAGVIKAARKGMILPDASVAAIISGNGLKDVSSAQRAAGSACRVPPDTDALDKILTAKKTLF
;
A
#
# COMPACT_ATOMS: atom_id res chain seq x y z
N MET A 1 27.12 -8.57 13.28
CA MET A 1 27.56 -8.11 11.93
C MET A 1 29.08 -8.30 11.79
N LYS A 2 29.64 -8.62 10.60
CA LYS A 2 31.12 -8.67 10.43
C LYS A 2 31.68 -7.24 10.28
N LEU A 3 32.72 -6.90 11.04
CA LEU A 3 33.46 -5.63 10.91
C LEU A 3 34.23 -5.61 9.58
N THR A 4 34.45 -4.42 9.01
CA THR A 4 35.34 -4.29 7.84
C THR A 4 36.79 -4.57 8.25
N PRO A 5 37.68 -5.00 7.33
CA PRO A 5 39.09 -5.24 7.64
C PRO A 5 39.77 -4.05 8.34
N LYS A 6 39.53 -2.83 7.84
CA LYS A 6 40.05 -1.59 8.45
C LYS A 6 39.50 -1.34 9.85
N MET A 7 38.21 -1.61 10.10
CA MET A 7 37.63 -1.46 11.45
C MET A 7 38.23 -2.47 12.43
N ASN A 8 38.49 -3.71 11.99
CA ASN A 8 39.17 -4.70 12.82
C ASN A 8 40.61 -4.28 13.17
N GLU A 9 41.31 -3.65 12.24
CA GLU A 9 42.68 -3.15 12.46
C GLU A 9 42.70 -2.02 13.49
N LEU A 10 41.83 -1.01 13.34
CA LEU A 10 41.69 0.07 14.32
C LEU A 10 41.22 -0.41 15.70
N ALA A 11 40.34 -1.41 15.74
CA ALA A 11 39.91 -1.99 17.01
C ALA A 11 41.06 -2.73 17.73
N LYS A 12 42.03 -3.29 16.99
CA LYS A 12 43.22 -3.91 17.59
C LYS A 12 44.19 -2.87 18.17
N SER A 13 44.23 -1.66 17.60
CA SER A 13 45.13 -0.59 18.04
C SER A 13 44.56 0.30 19.14
N ASP A 14 43.23 0.36 19.32
CA ASP A 14 42.59 1.13 20.40
C ASP A 14 41.59 0.30 21.22
N ARG A 15 41.95 0.04 22.47
CA ARG A 15 41.14 -0.73 23.44
C ARG A 15 39.76 -0.11 23.69
N ARG A 16 39.61 1.22 23.62
CA ARG A 16 38.33 1.92 23.82
C ARG A 16 37.40 1.64 22.65
N LEU A 17 37.92 1.68 21.42
CA LEU A 17 37.16 1.36 20.22
C LEU A 17 36.74 -0.10 20.17
N PHE A 18 37.63 -1.01 20.55
CA PHE A 18 37.31 -2.42 20.69
C PHE A 18 36.09 -2.64 21.60
N HIS A 19 36.13 -2.10 22.83
CA HIS A 19 35.05 -2.29 23.79
C HIS A 19 33.76 -1.56 23.38
N ALA A 20 33.82 -0.42 22.70
CA ALA A 20 32.64 0.23 22.15
C ALA A 20 31.95 -0.61 21.07
N LEU A 21 32.73 -1.28 20.20
CA LEU A 21 32.21 -2.20 19.19
C LEU A 21 31.63 -3.47 19.79
N GLU A 22 32.24 -3.99 20.86
CA GLU A 22 31.70 -5.13 21.61
C GLU A 22 30.42 -4.79 22.36
N ALA A 23 30.35 -3.62 23.00
CA ALA A 23 29.11 -3.11 23.58
C ALA A 23 28.01 -3.02 22.51
N ALA A 24 28.30 -2.46 21.33
CA ALA A 24 27.33 -2.43 20.23
C ALA A 24 26.88 -3.83 19.76
N ASN A 25 27.79 -4.82 19.76
CA ASN A 25 27.48 -6.22 19.45
C ASN A 25 26.52 -6.85 20.48
N ILE A 26 26.78 -6.60 21.76
CA ILE A 26 25.96 -7.10 22.87
C ILE A 26 24.54 -6.50 22.78
N LEU A 27 24.44 -5.19 22.60
CA LEU A 27 23.17 -4.49 22.44
C LEU A 27 22.42 -4.97 21.20
N GLU A 28 23.09 -5.16 20.07
CA GLU A 28 22.48 -5.73 18.85
C GLU A 28 21.83 -7.08 19.11
N LYS A 29 22.50 -8.00 19.81
CA LYS A 29 21.96 -9.33 20.10
C LYS A 29 20.69 -9.23 20.95
N LEU A 30 20.73 -8.42 22.00
CA LEU A 30 19.59 -8.24 22.91
C LEU A 30 18.41 -7.57 22.19
N MET A 31 18.63 -6.43 21.55
CA MET A 31 17.59 -5.75 20.76
C MET A 31 16.99 -6.68 19.71
N MET A 32 17.81 -7.42 18.96
CA MET A 32 17.32 -8.31 17.90
C MET A 32 16.57 -9.52 18.43
N PHE A 33 16.90 -9.99 19.64
CA PHE A 33 16.14 -11.03 20.33
C PHE A 33 14.71 -10.53 20.62
N TYR A 34 14.55 -9.34 21.20
CA TYR A 34 13.22 -8.77 21.44
C TYR A 34 12.52 -8.34 20.14
N TYR A 35 13.26 -7.87 19.15
CA TYR A 35 12.71 -7.45 17.87
C TYR A 35 12.13 -8.62 17.06
N LYS A 36 12.68 -9.83 17.16
CA LYS A 36 12.21 -10.99 16.39
C LYS A 36 11.04 -11.73 17.02
N ARG A 37 10.73 -11.50 18.29
CA ARG A 37 9.62 -12.16 18.98
C ARG A 37 8.27 -11.52 18.59
N GLU A 38 7.29 -12.39 18.37
CA GLU A 38 5.86 -12.04 18.40
C GLU A 38 5.45 -11.93 19.86
N TYR A 39 4.96 -10.76 20.27
CA TYR A 39 4.36 -10.59 21.58
C TYR A 39 2.85 -10.77 21.43
N LYS A 40 2.26 -11.67 22.22
CA LYS A 40 0.81 -11.66 22.45
C LYS A 40 0.51 -10.40 23.24
N ILE A 41 -0.16 -9.45 22.60
CA ILE A 41 -0.69 -8.27 23.26
C ILE A 41 -1.98 -8.74 23.92
N ASP A 42 -1.96 -8.93 25.25
CA ASP A 42 -3.20 -9.06 26.03
C ASP A 42 -3.82 -7.67 26.15
N TRP A 43 -5.09 -7.56 25.78
CA TRP A 43 -5.82 -6.29 25.71
C TRP A 43 -6.67 -6.00 26.96
N ASP A 44 -6.47 -6.75 28.05
CA ASP A 44 -7.37 -6.74 29.21
C ASP A 44 -6.96 -5.80 30.36
N SER A 45 -6.03 -4.86 30.18
CA SER A 45 -5.74 -3.83 31.19
C SER A 45 -5.89 -2.42 30.62
N GLU A 46 -6.82 -1.64 31.18
CA GLU A 46 -7.09 -0.23 30.85
C GLU A 46 -5.93 0.75 31.17
N GLU A 47 -4.76 0.27 31.59
CA GLU A 47 -3.57 1.11 31.84
C GLU A 47 -2.35 0.63 31.05
N SER A 48 -1.91 1.49 30.13
CA SER A 48 -0.66 1.45 29.33
C SER A 48 -0.61 0.51 28.10
N ASP A 49 -0.17 1.07 26.97
CA ASP A 49 0.15 0.37 25.71
C ASP A 49 1.20 -0.75 25.98
N PRO A 50 0.86 -2.03 25.78
CA PRO A 50 1.78 -3.15 26.03
C PRO A 50 3.08 -3.05 25.22
N ALA A 51 3.06 -2.39 24.05
CA ALA A 51 4.27 -2.14 23.25
C ALA A 51 5.16 -1.04 23.86
N ALA A 52 4.58 -0.09 24.61
CA ALA A 52 5.32 0.91 25.36
C ALA A 52 5.99 0.30 26.59
N SER A 53 5.31 -0.62 27.28
CA SER A 53 5.87 -1.39 28.41
C SER A 53 7.07 -2.24 27.97
N ILE A 54 6.95 -2.98 26.86
CA ILE A 54 8.04 -3.78 26.30
C ILE A 54 9.21 -2.89 25.84
N LYS A 55 8.97 -1.76 25.17
CA LYS A 55 10.05 -0.81 24.78
C LYS A 55 10.86 -0.38 26.01
N LEU A 56 10.16 0.08 27.04
CA LEU A 56 10.79 0.59 28.25
C LEU A 56 11.62 -0.49 28.94
N GLU A 57 11.14 -1.73 28.93
CA GLU A 57 11.88 -2.88 29.42
C GLU A 57 13.16 -3.15 28.60
N VAL A 58 13.09 -3.14 27.26
CA VAL A 58 14.27 -3.37 26.41
C VAL A 58 15.29 -2.24 26.58
N ASP A 59 14.86 -0.98 26.57
CA ASP A 59 15.78 0.16 26.75
C ASP A 59 16.50 0.10 28.09
N LYS A 60 15.76 -0.12 29.20
CA LYS A 60 16.38 -0.27 30.53
C LYS A 60 17.36 -1.43 30.61
N LYS A 61 17.01 -2.58 30.01
CA LYS A 61 17.92 -3.76 29.98
C LYS A 61 19.16 -3.49 29.15
N CYS A 62 19.00 -2.86 27.99
CA CYS A 62 20.10 -2.49 27.12
C CYS A 62 21.03 -1.47 27.78
N ASP A 63 20.48 -0.43 28.39
CA ASP A 63 21.24 0.59 29.12
C ASP A 63 22.03 -0.02 30.28
N ALA A 64 21.38 -0.81 31.14
CA ALA A 64 22.03 -1.49 32.27
C ALA A 64 23.15 -2.43 31.81
N LEU A 65 22.95 -3.14 30.69
CA LEU A 65 23.94 -4.06 30.14
C LEU A 65 25.15 -3.31 29.55
N ALA A 66 24.91 -2.20 28.84
CA ALA A 66 25.98 -1.34 28.32
C ALA A 66 26.78 -0.73 29.46
N ARG A 67 26.09 -0.19 30.48
CA ARG A 67 26.70 0.36 31.69
C ARG A 67 27.56 -0.70 32.36
N SER A 68 26.99 -1.84 32.74
CA SER A 68 27.70 -2.92 33.41
C SER A 68 28.95 -3.36 32.62
N TYR A 69 28.82 -3.60 31.31
CA TYR A 69 29.95 -4.01 30.48
C TYR A 69 31.05 -2.95 30.45
N LEU A 70 30.72 -1.69 30.15
CA LEU A 70 31.70 -0.61 29.99
C LEU A 70 32.36 -0.22 31.32
N THR A 71 31.62 -0.25 32.44
CA THR A 71 32.20 -0.01 33.77
C THR A 71 33.09 -1.16 34.23
N THR A 72 32.83 -2.40 33.83
CA THR A 72 33.72 -3.53 34.19
C THR A 72 35.05 -3.47 33.45
N VAL A 73 35.05 -3.05 32.18
CA VAL A 73 36.29 -2.97 31.39
C VAL A 73 37.08 -1.68 31.61
N PHE A 74 36.43 -0.64 32.16
CA PHE A 74 37.00 0.64 32.59
C PHE A 74 36.52 0.94 34.03
N ASP A 75 37.12 0.28 35.01
CA ASP A 75 36.69 0.18 36.41
C ASP A 75 37.11 1.35 37.31
N ASP A 76 37.95 2.27 36.82
CA ASP A 76 38.32 3.49 37.55
C ASP A 76 37.17 4.51 37.56
N ALA A 77 36.24 4.33 38.50
CA ALA A 77 35.05 5.16 38.64
C ALA A 77 35.36 6.65 38.91
N SER A 78 36.59 7.00 39.35
CA SER A 78 37.03 8.39 39.53
C SER A 78 37.28 9.10 38.19
N LYS A 79 37.60 8.33 37.15
CA LYS A 79 37.99 8.79 35.83
C LYS A 79 36.91 8.60 34.77
N TRP A 80 36.10 7.56 34.89
CA TRP A 80 35.14 7.12 33.87
C TRP A 80 33.70 7.29 34.31
N GLY A 81 32.91 7.94 33.45
CA GLY A 81 31.48 8.09 33.62
C GLY A 81 30.64 7.33 32.61
N PHE A 82 29.35 7.20 32.91
CA PHE A 82 28.35 6.65 31.99
C PHE A 82 27.04 7.43 32.03
N ILE A 83 26.62 7.93 30.88
CA ILE A 83 25.29 8.51 30.68
C ILE A 83 24.56 7.77 29.57
N GLY A 84 23.26 7.53 29.79
CA GLY A 84 22.35 6.99 28.79
C GLY A 84 20.95 7.54 28.99
N GLU A 85 20.06 7.31 28.02
CA GLU A 85 18.69 7.86 28.01
C GLU A 85 17.92 7.51 29.30
N GLU A 86 18.07 6.27 29.77
CA GLU A 86 17.38 5.75 30.96
C GLU A 86 18.19 5.93 32.26
N SER A 87 19.44 6.41 32.16
CA SER A 87 20.39 6.46 33.28
C SER A 87 21.15 7.78 33.36
N TYR A 88 20.53 8.88 32.94
CA TYR A 88 21.17 10.18 32.86
C TYR A 88 21.56 10.71 34.25
N ASP A 89 22.84 11.07 34.41
CA ASP A 89 23.37 11.73 35.59
C ASP A 89 24.39 12.80 35.15
N GLU A 90 24.16 14.05 35.58
CA GLU A 90 25.04 15.18 35.27
C GLU A 90 26.43 15.03 35.92
N SER A 91 26.52 14.37 37.07
CA SER A 91 27.80 14.15 37.77
C SER A 91 28.73 13.23 36.98
N GLU A 92 28.18 12.20 36.34
CA GLU A 92 28.90 11.26 35.48
C GLU A 92 29.47 11.94 34.22
N ARG A 93 28.77 12.93 33.67
CA ARG A 93 29.22 13.72 32.51
C ARG A 93 30.41 14.63 32.81
N ARG A 94 30.59 15.00 34.08
CA ARG A 94 31.70 15.88 34.53
C ARG A 94 33.02 15.14 34.72
N LYS A 95 33.01 13.81 34.68
CA LYS A 95 34.23 13.00 34.75
C LYS A 95 35.14 13.25 33.54
N GLU A 96 36.43 12.95 33.71
CA GLU A 96 37.44 13.19 32.67
C GLU A 96 37.05 12.49 31.35
N TYR A 97 36.60 11.24 31.46
CA TYR A 97 36.04 10.45 30.38
C TYR A 97 34.61 10.05 30.72
N TYR A 98 33.70 10.05 29.73
CA TYR A 98 32.39 9.45 29.92
C TYR A 98 31.85 8.79 28.65
N TRP A 99 31.26 7.61 28.84
CA TRP A 99 30.49 6.92 27.82
C TRP A 99 29.11 7.55 27.72
N CYS A 100 28.66 7.78 26.50
CA CYS A 100 27.36 8.35 26.17
C CYS A 100 26.64 7.37 25.25
N VAL A 101 25.57 6.75 25.73
CA VAL A 101 24.93 5.62 25.05
C VAL A 101 23.44 5.87 24.84
N ASP A 102 22.99 5.75 23.60
CA ASP A 102 21.57 5.60 23.25
C ASP A 102 21.40 4.18 22.67
N PRO A 103 20.90 3.24 23.48
CA PRO A 103 20.81 1.85 23.04
C PRO A 103 19.83 1.64 21.88
N ILE A 104 18.67 2.31 21.90
CA ILE A 104 17.61 2.22 20.87
C ILE A 104 17.22 3.61 20.37
N CYS A 105 18.11 4.23 19.58
CA CYS A 105 17.82 5.46 18.86
C CYS A 105 16.82 5.16 17.72
N GLY A 106 15.62 5.74 17.80
CA GLY A 106 14.48 5.40 16.93
C GLY A 106 13.52 4.38 17.57
N SER A 107 13.24 4.53 18.86
CA SER A 107 12.36 3.66 19.66
C SER A 107 10.99 3.35 19.02
N LEU A 108 10.35 4.34 18.39
CA LEU A 108 9.06 4.14 17.73
C LEU A 108 9.17 3.22 16.50
N ALA A 109 10.28 3.29 15.75
CA ALA A 109 10.57 2.37 14.65
C ALA A 109 10.86 0.95 15.16
N PHE A 110 11.50 0.82 16.33
CA PHE A 110 11.70 -0.46 17.00
C PHE A 110 10.35 -1.09 17.41
N GLN A 111 9.48 -0.34 18.08
CA GLN A 111 8.13 -0.76 18.47
C GLN A 111 7.29 -1.20 17.26
N LYS A 112 7.29 -0.41 16.18
CA LYS A 112 6.50 -0.66 14.97
C LYS A 112 7.11 -1.70 14.03
N LYS A 113 8.13 -2.45 14.48
CA LYS A 113 8.86 -3.44 13.67
C LYS A 113 9.31 -2.86 12.31
N LYS A 114 9.75 -1.61 12.29
CA LYS A 114 10.34 -0.93 11.12
C LYS A 114 11.85 -1.08 11.12
N ARG A 115 12.48 -0.79 9.98
CA ARG A 115 13.95 -0.90 9.82
C ARG A 115 14.76 0.27 10.41
N ASN A 116 14.09 1.36 10.82
CA ASN A 116 14.70 2.67 11.12
C ASN A 116 15.08 2.88 12.60
N PHE A 117 15.74 1.92 13.23
CA PHE A 117 16.33 2.06 14.57
C PHE A 117 17.80 1.65 14.57
N GLY A 118 18.55 2.09 15.58
CA GLY A 118 19.96 1.72 15.76
C GLY A 118 20.50 2.16 17.10
N THR A 119 21.75 1.82 17.37
CA THR A 119 22.46 2.17 18.60
C THR A 119 23.47 3.28 18.32
N SER A 120 23.60 4.23 19.25
CA SER A 120 24.62 5.27 19.30
C SER A 120 25.46 5.07 20.55
N ILE A 121 26.79 4.93 20.40
CA ILE A 121 27.73 4.89 21.52
C ILE A 121 28.81 5.93 21.22
N ALA A 122 29.10 6.81 22.17
CA ALA A 122 30.19 7.75 22.07
C ALA A 122 31.05 7.73 23.34
N LEU A 123 32.33 8.05 23.19
CA LEU A 123 33.20 8.37 24.32
C LEU A 123 33.60 9.83 24.22
N PHE A 124 33.43 10.55 25.32
CA PHE A 124 33.87 11.91 25.47
C PHE A 124 35.10 12.00 26.38
N HIS A 125 35.97 12.97 26.11
CA HIS A 125 37.08 13.38 26.97
C HIS A 125 36.98 14.89 27.18
N LYS A 126 36.84 15.34 28.43
CA LYS A 126 36.69 16.78 28.80
C LYS A 126 35.60 17.48 27.98
N GLY A 127 34.49 16.78 27.76
CA GLY A 127 33.32 17.27 27.03
C GLY A 127 33.45 17.29 25.50
N GLU A 128 34.56 16.81 24.93
CA GLU A 128 34.71 16.61 23.48
C GLU A 128 34.53 15.14 23.10
N PRO A 129 33.77 14.81 22.05
CA PRO A 129 33.66 13.44 21.57
C PRO A 129 35.00 13.02 20.97
N ILE A 130 35.57 11.90 21.40
CA ILE A 130 36.84 11.37 20.88
C ILE A 130 36.66 10.04 20.16
N LEU A 131 35.48 9.41 20.30
CA LEU A 131 35.14 8.16 19.65
C LEU A 131 33.63 8.04 19.49
N GLY A 132 33.18 7.45 18.39
CA GLY A 132 31.77 7.15 18.13
C GLY A 132 31.58 5.81 17.44
N VAL A 133 30.53 5.09 17.80
CA VAL A 133 30.07 3.86 17.14
C VAL A 133 28.58 4.03 16.85
N MET A 134 28.20 3.81 15.59
CA MET A 134 26.81 3.76 15.16
C MET A 134 26.50 2.38 14.62
N ASN A 135 25.45 1.75 15.13
CA ASN A 135 25.05 0.41 14.69
C ASN A 135 23.59 0.38 14.25
N CYS A 136 23.35 0.11 12.97
CA CYS A 136 22.02 -0.01 12.38
C CYS A 136 21.79 -1.47 11.94
N PRO A 137 21.27 -2.34 12.83
CA PRO A 137 21.33 -3.78 12.66
C PRO A 137 20.56 -4.29 11.44
N LEU A 138 19.39 -3.71 11.15
CA LEU A 138 18.54 -4.11 10.02
C LEU A 138 19.03 -3.60 8.67
N TYR A 139 19.80 -2.52 8.65
CA TYR A 139 20.51 -2.06 7.45
C TYR A 139 21.82 -2.81 7.21
N ARG A 140 22.25 -3.61 8.19
CA ARG A 140 23.59 -4.22 8.23
C ARG A 140 24.68 -3.16 8.04
N TRP A 141 24.50 -2.02 8.70
CA TRP A 141 25.47 -0.94 8.70
C TRP A 141 26.04 -0.74 10.10
N ARG A 142 27.36 -0.65 10.18
CA ARG A 142 28.07 -0.24 11.38
C ARG A 142 29.18 0.72 10.99
N GLY A 143 29.20 1.87 11.63
CA GLY A 143 30.28 2.82 11.52
C GLY A 143 31.06 2.91 12.84
N ALA A 144 32.31 3.34 12.74
CA ALA A 144 33.14 3.74 13.86
C ALA A 144 33.94 4.99 13.52
N ALA A 145 34.14 5.89 14.49
CA ALA A 145 34.99 7.05 14.39
C ALA A 145 35.89 7.13 15.62
N ILE A 146 37.15 7.50 15.42
CA ILE A 146 38.12 7.74 16.47
C ILE A 146 38.97 8.98 16.15
N LEU A 147 39.24 9.78 17.17
CA LEU A 147 40.10 10.96 17.08
C LEU A 147 41.45 10.64 17.71
N GLU A 148 42.46 10.38 16.87
CA GLU A 148 43.84 10.26 17.30
C GLU A 148 44.52 11.64 17.38
N PRO A 149 45.63 11.79 18.14
CA PRO A 149 46.29 13.07 18.40
C PRO A 149 46.77 13.85 17.16
N LYS A 150 46.78 13.25 15.96
CA LYS A 150 47.29 13.89 14.73
C LYS A 150 46.32 13.92 13.54
N LYS A 151 45.38 12.97 13.39
CA LYS A 151 44.24 13.00 12.43
C LYS A 151 43.14 12.03 12.91
N GLY A 152 41.87 12.41 12.75
CA GLY A 152 40.74 11.51 13.00
C GLY A 152 40.55 10.48 11.89
N VAL A 153 40.06 9.30 12.24
CA VAL A 153 39.67 8.26 11.30
C VAL A 153 38.21 7.91 11.54
N ALA A 154 37.38 8.06 10.51
CA ALA A 154 36.03 7.51 10.49
C ALA A 154 35.95 6.40 9.45
N LEU A 155 35.20 5.37 9.77
CA LEU A 155 34.97 4.21 8.93
C LEU A 155 33.48 3.94 8.89
N ALA A 156 32.93 3.98 7.68
CA ALA A 156 31.59 3.52 7.38
C ALA A 156 31.67 2.32 6.42
N PRO A 157 30.64 1.47 6.34
CA PRO A 157 30.63 0.37 5.39
C PRO A 157 30.75 0.90 3.95
N GLU A 158 31.69 0.35 3.18
CA GLU A 158 31.77 0.66 1.74
C GLU A 158 30.59 -0.01 1.02
N LYS A 159 29.67 0.82 0.50
CA LYS A 159 28.83 0.45 -0.63
C LYS A 159 29.01 1.52 -1.70
N SER A 160 29.05 1.09 -2.95
CA SER A 160 28.94 1.96 -4.12
C SER A 160 27.55 2.59 -4.16
N ALA A 161 27.32 3.63 -3.35
CA ALA A 161 26.17 4.50 -3.51
C ALA A 161 26.31 5.16 -4.88
N ARG A 162 25.49 4.74 -5.85
CA ARG A 162 25.32 5.48 -7.11
C ARG A 162 24.91 6.89 -6.72
N LYS A 163 25.75 7.89 -7.06
CA LYS A 163 25.33 9.29 -7.08
C LYS A 163 24.02 9.34 -7.86
N THR A 164 22.92 9.63 -7.19
CA THR A 164 21.70 10.03 -7.89
C THR A 164 22.01 11.36 -8.55
N ASN A 165 21.67 11.54 -9.82
CA ASN A 165 21.61 12.88 -10.39
C ASN A 165 20.51 13.62 -9.63
N GLY A 166 20.88 14.51 -8.70
CA GLY A 166 19.92 15.25 -7.90
C GLY A 166 20.22 15.35 -6.40
N LEU A 167 19.55 16.29 -5.72
CA LEU A 167 19.71 16.54 -4.27
C LEU A 167 18.84 15.59 -3.44
N SER A 168 19.46 14.84 -2.54
CA SER A 168 18.81 13.90 -1.63
C SER A 168 18.91 14.35 -0.18
N ILE A 169 17.75 14.51 0.48
CA ILE A 169 17.68 15.01 1.87
C ILE A 169 17.07 13.93 2.76
N VAL A 170 17.62 13.76 3.96
CA VAL A 170 16.99 12.99 5.04
C VAL A 170 16.62 13.90 6.19
N VAL A 171 15.45 13.67 6.79
CA VAL A 171 14.94 14.52 7.87
C VAL A 171 14.43 13.70 9.06
N SER A 172 14.47 14.30 10.25
CA SER A 172 13.97 13.67 11.48
C SER A 172 12.45 13.59 11.52
N PHE A 173 11.94 12.52 12.14
CA PHE A 173 10.52 12.30 12.35
C PHE A 173 10.01 13.05 13.60
N ASN A 174 9.06 13.96 13.42
CA ASN A 174 7.70 13.91 13.98
C ASN A 174 6.97 15.17 13.47
N LYS A 175 5.74 15.00 12.97
CA LYS A 175 4.95 15.93 12.14
C LYS A 175 5.34 15.98 10.66
N LYS A 176 4.92 14.94 9.91
CA LYS A 176 4.65 15.02 8.45
C LYS A 176 3.62 16.11 8.07
N SER A 177 3.07 16.78 9.08
CA SER A 177 2.14 17.91 9.03
C SER A 177 2.78 19.23 9.50
N ASN A 178 4.09 19.31 9.75
CA ASN A 178 4.73 20.60 10.08
C ASN A 178 4.90 21.41 8.78
N PRO A 179 4.07 22.44 8.53
CA PRO A 179 4.13 23.20 7.29
C PRO A 179 5.45 23.94 7.13
N ILE A 180 6.08 24.34 8.24
CA ILE A 180 7.38 25.03 8.23
C ILE A 180 8.47 24.07 7.77
N LEU A 181 8.44 22.80 8.18
CA LEU A 181 9.40 21.78 7.73
C LEU A 181 9.24 21.48 6.25
N ILE A 182 7.99 21.38 5.78
CA ILE A 182 7.70 21.11 4.37
C ILE A 182 8.13 22.28 3.50
N ASP A 183 7.80 23.52 3.88
CA ASP A 183 8.26 24.73 3.20
C ASP A 183 9.79 24.77 3.17
N ALA A 184 10.43 24.56 4.32
CA ALA A 184 11.90 24.50 4.42
C ALA A 184 12.51 23.51 3.43
N ILE A 185 12.02 22.27 3.41
CA ILE A 185 12.51 21.21 2.51
C ILE A 185 12.24 21.56 1.04
N SER A 186 11.06 22.10 0.72
CA SER A 186 10.67 22.45 -0.66
C SER A 186 11.60 23.49 -1.28
N ARG A 187 12.12 24.42 -0.46
CA ARG A 187 13.06 25.46 -0.89
C ARG A 187 14.40 24.92 -1.34
N PHE A 188 14.75 23.68 -0.98
CA PHE A 188 15.95 23.00 -1.50
C PHE A 188 15.71 22.32 -2.85
N ARG A 189 14.44 22.18 -3.28
CA ARG A 189 14.03 21.41 -4.48
C ARG A 189 14.70 20.02 -4.56
N PRO A 190 14.63 19.20 -3.49
CA PRO A 190 15.27 17.90 -3.49
C PRO A 190 14.55 16.91 -4.41
N ASP A 191 15.31 16.10 -5.14
CA ASP A 191 14.79 15.02 -5.97
C ASP A 191 14.25 13.87 -5.12
N LYS A 192 14.87 13.66 -3.94
CA LYS A 192 14.53 12.62 -2.97
C LYS A 192 14.52 13.17 -1.55
N VAL A 193 13.45 12.91 -0.80
CA VAL A 193 13.35 13.20 0.63
C VAL A 193 13.02 11.91 1.36
N THR A 194 13.85 11.53 2.34
CA THR A 194 13.56 10.39 3.22
C THR A 194 13.32 10.87 4.65
N TYR A 195 12.36 10.24 5.33
CA TYR A 195 12.11 10.44 6.75
C TYR A 195 12.68 9.25 7.52
N ALA A 196 13.52 9.52 8.52
CA ALA A 196 14.08 8.49 9.37
C ALA A 196 14.00 8.90 10.84
N GLU A 197 13.60 7.94 11.67
CA GLU A 197 13.44 8.15 13.11
C GLU A 197 14.81 8.16 13.79
N SER A 198 15.58 7.08 13.65
CA SER A 198 16.95 6.95 14.16
C SER A 198 17.93 7.98 13.58
N ILE A 199 18.64 8.68 14.46
CA ILE A 199 19.74 9.59 14.11
C ILE A 199 20.95 8.83 13.57
N PRO A 200 21.39 7.70 14.18
CA PRO A 200 22.38 6.82 13.58
C PRO A 200 22.07 6.46 12.13
N ALA A 201 20.82 6.12 11.80
CA ALA A 201 20.44 5.78 10.43
C ALA A 201 20.57 6.96 9.44
N LYS A 202 20.24 8.19 9.89
CA LYS A 202 20.35 9.42 9.09
C LYS A 202 21.81 9.80 8.86
N ALA A 203 22.58 9.87 9.95
CA ALA A 203 23.99 10.21 9.93
C ALA A 203 24.78 9.20 9.08
N MET A 204 24.57 7.89 9.28
CA MET A 204 25.18 6.87 8.44
C MET A 204 24.81 7.00 6.97
N GLY A 205 23.56 7.36 6.67
CA GLY A 205 23.13 7.62 5.29
C GLY A 205 23.88 8.78 4.62
N VAL A 206 24.17 9.86 5.35
CA VAL A 206 25.05 10.94 4.85
C VAL A 206 26.49 10.47 4.71
N LEU A 207 27.01 9.70 5.68
CA LEU A 207 28.39 9.21 5.68
C LEU A 207 28.69 8.27 4.51
N ILE A 208 27.75 7.41 4.12
CA ILE A 208 27.93 6.49 2.98
C ILE A 208 27.47 7.09 1.64
N GLY A 209 27.06 8.36 1.61
CA GLY A 209 26.63 9.06 0.39
C GLY A 209 25.25 8.65 -0.12
N TYR A 210 24.39 8.09 0.73
CA TYR A 210 22.98 7.78 0.41
C TYR A 210 22.09 9.04 0.50
N TYR A 211 22.51 10.03 1.28
CA TYR A 211 21.90 11.35 1.40
C TYR A 211 22.97 12.44 1.29
N ASP A 212 22.62 13.56 0.67
CA ASP A 212 23.49 14.74 0.61
C ASP A 212 23.37 15.60 1.87
N LEU A 213 22.20 15.61 2.51
CA LEU A 213 21.89 16.46 3.65
C LEU A 213 20.97 15.75 4.66
N PHE A 214 21.39 15.69 5.92
CA PHE A 214 20.48 15.52 7.05
C PHE A 214 20.06 16.91 7.54
N TYR A 215 18.76 17.20 7.49
CA TYR A 215 18.19 18.49 7.90
C TYR A 215 17.12 18.31 8.98
N SER A 216 17.23 19.04 10.08
CA SER A 216 16.21 19.15 11.11
C SER A 216 15.96 20.60 11.49
N LEU A 217 14.70 20.98 11.59
CA LEU A 217 14.31 22.29 12.10
C LEU A 217 14.60 22.45 13.60
N PRO A 218 14.77 23.70 14.05
CA PRO A 218 14.66 24.08 15.45
C PRO A 218 13.27 23.76 16.04
N LYS A 219 13.20 23.44 17.32
CA LYS A 219 11.96 23.29 18.09
C LYS A 219 11.09 24.56 18.03
N SER A 220 11.70 25.74 17.99
CA SER A 220 10.99 27.02 17.84
C SER A 220 10.24 27.16 16.51
N LEU A 221 10.56 26.31 15.53
CA LEU A 221 9.90 26.15 14.22
C LEU A 221 9.15 24.80 14.11
N GLY A 222 8.86 24.16 15.24
CA GLY A 222 8.14 22.88 15.32
C GLY A 222 8.97 21.64 14.99
N GLY A 223 10.30 21.75 15.02
CA GLY A 223 11.23 20.61 14.91
C GLY A 223 11.36 19.79 16.20
N GLY A 224 12.18 18.74 16.14
CA GLY A 224 12.46 17.84 17.26
C GLY A 224 13.44 18.43 18.29
N ARG A 225 13.51 17.79 19.45
CA ARG A 225 14.57 17.99 20.45
C ARG A 225 15.58 16.86 20.32
N TYR A 226 16.85 17.16 20.49
CA TYR A 226 17.93 16.17 20.49
C TYR A 226 18.66 16.22 21.82
N ASN A 227 19.05 15.08 22.37
CA ASN A 227 19.89 15.02 23.56
C ASN A 227 21.34 14.73 23.18
N ILE A 228 22.25 14.77 24.16
CA ILE A 228 23.66 14.46 23.91
C ILE A 228 23.88 13.00 23.45
N TRP A 229 23.09 12.05 23.94
CA TRP A 229 23.17 10.63 23.56
C TRP A 229 22.69 10.36 22.13
N ASP A 230 21.72 11.14 21.65
CA ASP A 230 21.23 11.11 20.28
C ASP A 230 22.32 11.46 19.25
N ILE A 231 23.23 12.36 19.60
CA ILE A 231 24.15 13.03 18.65
C ILE A 231 25.63 12.81 18.95
N GLY A 232 26.00 12.28 20.12
CA GLY A 232 27.39 12.15 20.54
C GLY A 232 28.22 11.34 19.55
N ALA A 233 27.72 10.18 19.09
CA ALA A 233 28.42 9.40 18.08
C ALA A 233 28.51 10.18 16.77
N THR A 234 27.43 10.87 16.38
CA THR A 234 27.37 11.71 15.16
C THR A 234 28.43 12.80 15.18
N ALA A 235 28.63 13.43 16.34
CA ALA A 235 29.64 14.45 16.53
C ALA A 235 31.06 13.89 16.40
N ALA A 236 31.33 12.67 16.89
CA ALA A 236 32.62 12.02 16.69
C ALA A 236 32.93 11.80 15.18
N PHE A 237 31.94 11.38 14.38
CA PHE A 237 32.09 11.26 12.92
C PHE A 237 32.35 12.60 12.24
N ALA A 238 31.69 13.67 12.68
CA ALA A 238 31.90 15.01 12.14
C ALA A 238 33.29 15.54 12.51
N ALA A 239 33.72 15.37 13.76
CA ALA A 239 35.03 15.79 14.24
C ALA A 239 36.19 15.04 13.55
N ALA A 240 35.97 13.78 13.14
CA ALA A 240 36.93 13.02 12.34
C ALA A 240 37.10 13.55 10.90
N GLY A 241 36.37 14.59 10.50
CA GLY A 241 36.57 15.35 9.26
C GLY A 241 35.81 14.83 8.04
N GLU A 242 34.98 13.81 8.19
CA GLU A 242 34.23 13.22 7.06
C GLU A 242 32.91 13.92 6.75
N SER A 243 32.43 14.78 7.64
CA SER A 243 31.17 15.51 7.51
C SER A 243 31.17 16.76 8.40
N LEU A 244 30.27 17.68 8.11
CA LEU A 244 30.01 18.86 8.91
C LEU A 244 28.75 18.62 9.74
N LEU A 245 28.77 19.01 11.01
CA LEU A 245 27.64 18.93 11.92
C LEU A 245 27.49 20.29 12.63
N THR A 246 26.36 20.94 12.41
CA THR A 246 26.01 22.23 13.03
C THR A 246 24.60 22.17 13.59
N ASP A 247 24.21 23.19 14.34
CA ASP A 247 22.79 23.47 14.53
C ASP A 247 22.11 23.84 13.19
N ALA A 248 20.79 24.02 13.21
CA ALA A 248 20.05 24.35 11.99
C ALA A 248 20.34 25.76 11.45
N PHE A 249 21.04 26.61 12.21
CA PHE A 249 21.44 27.97 11.83
C PHE A 249 22.89 28.04 11.33
N GLY A 250 23.59 26.90 11.25
CA GLY A 250 24.96 26.80 10.76
C GLY A 250 26.02 27.06 11.83
N GLU A 251 25.64 27.17 13.10
CA GLU A 251 26.58 27.37 14.21
C GLU A 251 27.08 26.02 14.75
N PRO A 252 28.36 25.90 15.14
CA PRO A 252 28.88 24.68 15.77
C PRO A 252 28.08 24.27 17.00
N LEU A 253 27.87 22.97 17.18
CA LEU A 253 27.20 22.45 18.37
C LEU A 253 28.12 22.56 19.59
N ASN A 254 27.68 23.25 20.65
CA ASN A 254 28.41 23.33 21.89
C ASN A 254 28.14 22.11 22.77
N LEU A 255 28.94 21.05 22.62
CA LEU A 255 28.78 19.80 23.37
C LEU A 255 29.25 19.90 24.84
N LYS A 256 29.93 21.01 25.19
CA LYS A 256 30.42 21.31 26.55
C LYS A 256 29.41 22.08 27.41
N GLN A 257 28.34 22.60 26.83
CA GLN A 257 27.34 23.38 27.56
C GLN A 257 26.62 22.50 28.61
N GLN A 258 26.16 23.12 29.71
CA GLN A 258 25.41 22.42 30.76
C GLN A 258 24.11 21.79 30.23
N ASP A 259 23.42 22.44 29.28
CA ASP A 259 22.22 21.87 28.66
C ASP A 259 22.57 20.72 27.71
N TYR A 260 22.27 19.49 28.13
CA TYR A 260 22.43 18.28 27.33
C TYR A 260 21.37 18.17 26.22
N ARG A 261 20.39 19.09 26.17
CA ARG A 261 19.34 19.15 25.14
C ARG A 261 19.66 20.23 24.11
N PHE A 262 19.42 19.89 22.85
CA PHE A 262 19.63 20.75 21.69
C PHE A 262 18.30 20.97 21.00
N GLU A 263 17.77 22.19 21.16
CA GLU A 263 16.47 22.59 20.61
C GLU A 263 16.59 23.39 19.31
N ARG A 264 17.81 23.70 18.86
CA ARG A 264 18.11 24.53 17.68
C ARG A 264 18.13 23.75 16.37
N GLY A 265 17.71 22.49 16.38
CA GLY A 265 17.77 21.62 15.20
C GLY A 265 19.21 21.28 14.82
N ILE A 266 19.38 20.48 13.77
CA ILE A 266 20.68 19.93 13.37
C ILE A 266 20.77 19.87 11.85
N ILE A 267 21.94 20.22 11.31
CA ILE A 267 22.33 20.00 9.92
C ILE A 267 23.57 19.10 9.91
N MET A 268 23.53 18.04 9.10
CA MET A 268 24.72 17.24 8.80
C MET A 268 24.86 17.02 7.30
N THR A 269 26.05 17.29 6.75
CA THR A 269 26.34 17.11 5.32
C THR A 269 27.85 17.00 5.08
N LYS A 270 28.26 16.41 3.97
CA LYS A 270 29.66 16.47 3.50
C LYS A 270 29.97 17.71 2.66
N ASN A 271 28.96 18.53 2.35
CA ASN A 271 29.08 19.66 1.42
C ASN A 271 28.92 21.01 2.13
N LYS A 272 30.00 21.80 2.17
CA LYS A 272 30.03 23.15 2.78
C LYS A 272 29.00 24.12 2.17
N ALA A 273 28.79 24.07 0.86
CA ALA A 273 27.81 24.94 0.20
C ALA A 273 26.37 24.56 0.58
N LEU A 274 26.09 23.26 0.68
CA LEU A 274 24.79 22.76 1.10
C LEU A 274 24.49 23.08 2.57
N LEU A 275 25.51 23.06 3.43
CA LEU A 275 25.40 23.51 4.82
C LEU A 275 25.02 24.99 4.89
N ARG A 276 25.73 25.87 4.17
CA ARG A 276 25.44 27.31 4.13
C ARG A 276 24.01 27.56 3.64
N LEU A 277 23.63 26.92 2.54
CA LEU A 277 22.29 27.01 1.99
C LEU A 277 21.22 26.56 3.00
N ALA A 278 21.48 25.50 3.75
CA ALA A 278 20.55 25.01 4.75
C ALA A 278 20.41 25.95 5.94
N ALA A 279 21.52 26.50 6.42
CA ALA A 279 21.55 27.51 7.47
C ALA A 279 20.81 28.79 7.08
N GLU A 280 21.05 29.30 5.87
CA GLU A 280 20.37 30.48 5.31
C GLU A 280 18.86 30.30 5.23
N LYS A 281 18.40 29.13 4.74
CA LYS A 281 16.98 28.82 4.68
C LYS A 281 16.35 28.77 6.07
N THR A 282 17.03 28.19 7.06
CA THR A 282 16.54 28.20 8.45
C THR A 282 16.48 29.62 9.03
N LYS A 283 17.51 30.46 8.80
CA LYS A 283 17.53 31.86 9.25
C LYS A 283 16.37 32.66 8.63
N ALA A 284 16.13 32.49 7.33
CA ALA A 284 15.02 33.12 6.62
C ALA A 284 13.63 32.69 7.16
N LEU A 285 13.47 31.42 7.54
CA LEU A 285 12.25 30.91 8.15
C LEU A 285 12.04 31.47 9.56
N ALA A 286 13.11 31.56 10.36
CA ALA A 286 13.05 32.13 11.71
C ALA A 286 12.72 33.64 11.70
N ALA A 287 13.30 34.40 10.76
CA ALA A 287 13.05 35.83 10.62
C ALA A 287 11.60 36.14 10.20
N ASN A 288 10.98 35.27 9.39
CA ASN A 288 9.61 35.45 8.89
C ASN A 288 8.54 34.82 9.79
N LYS A 289 8.86 34.38 11.01
CA LYS A 289 7.95 33.65 11.91
C LYS A 289 6.60 34.35 12.18
N LYS A 290 6.52 35.68 12.06
CA LYS A 290 5.29 36.49 12.19
C LYS A 290 4.49 36.67 10.88
N ARG A 291 5.11 36.49 9.71
CA ARG A 291 4.46 36.53 8.37
C ARG A 291 4.17 35.13 7.80
N ILE A 292 4.73 34.10 8.44
CA ILE A 292 4.22 32.73 8.31
C ILE A 292 2.90 32.72 9.09
N HIS A 293 1.83 33.15 8.42
CA HIS A 293 0.48 32.86 8.89
C HIS A 293 0.40 31.36 9.22
N PRO A 294 -0.35 30.92 10.24
CA PRO A 294 -0.81 29.54 10.26
C PRO A 294 -1.40 29.33 8.87
N VAL A 295 -0.71 28.53 8.07
CA VAL A 295 -1.24 28.11 6.80
C VAL A 295 -2.57 27.49 7.20
N PRO A 296 -3.73 28.04 6.80
CA PRO A 296 -5.00 27.36 6.99
C PRO A 296 -4.77 25.94 6.48
N ALA A 297 -5.29 24.90 7.11
CA ALA A 297 -5.01 23.49 6.83
C ALA A 297 -5.40 23.03 5.39
N ALA A 298 -4.86 23.70 4.39
CA ALA A 298 -5.29 23.83 3.02
C ALA A 298 -4.26 24.73 2.26
N ILE A 299 -3.00 24.28 2.14
CA ILE A 299 -2.31 24.48 0.86
C ILE A 299 -2.69 23.27 0.02
N VAL A 300 -3.55 23.60 -0.95
CA VAL A 300 -4.11 22.82 -2.05
C VAL A 300 -3.19 21.68 -2.50
N ARG A 301 -3.32 20.51 -1.85
CA ARG A 301 -3.54 19.28 -2.64
C ARG A 301 -4.81 19.57 -3.47
N PRO A 302 -4.97 19.09 -4.71
CA PRO A 302 -6.32 19.00 -5.28
C PRO A 302 -7.17 18.42 -4.16
N SER A 303 -8.24 19.12 -3.76
CA SER A 303 -8.76 19.12 -2.38
C SER A 303 -9.18 17.75 -1.82
N ASN A 304 -9.05 16.66 -2.59
CA ASN A 304 -9.31 15.28 -2.21
C ASN A 304 -8.29 14.25 -2.77
N TYR A 305 -7.03 14.61 -3.04
CA TYR A 305 -6.04 13.69 -3.64
C TYR A 305 -5.02 13.11 -2.64
N TYR A 306 -5.04 11.78 -2.44
CA TYR A 306 -4.27 11.10 -1.39
C TYR A 306 -3.31 10.02 -1.89
N VAL A 307 -3.09 9.92 -3.21
CA VAL A 307 -2.11 8.97 -3.78
C VAL A 307 -0.69 9.46 -3.48
N ILE A 308 0.14 8.57 -2.92
CA ILE A 308 1.56 8.87 -2.57
C ILE A 308 2.57 8.19 -3.51
N GLY A 309 2.12 7.27 -4.35
CA GLY A 309 2.98 6.61 -5.34
C GLY A 309 2.42 5.29 -5.84
N LEU A 310 3.26 4.57 -6.56
CA LEU A 310 3.00 3.25 -7.12
C LEU A 310 4.06 2.28 -6.59
N LYS A 311 3.69 1.04 -6.30
CA LYS A 311 4.63 0.01 -5.82
C LYS A 311 4.55 -1.24 -6.68
N CYS A 312 5.67 -1.73 -7.19
CA CYS A 312 5.70 -2.99 -7.93
C CYS A 312 5.40 -4.17 -7.02
N VAL A 313 4.46 -5.03 -7.42
CA VAL A 313 4.10 -6.23 -6.64
C VAL A 313 5.14 -7.35 -6.71
N VAL A 314 6.10 -7.26 -7.64
CA VAL A 314 7.17 -8.25 -7.82
C VAL A 314 8.43 -7.82 -7.07
N CYS A 315 9.03 -6.69 -7.45
CA CYS A 315 10.31 -6.25 -6.90
C CYS A 315 10.18 -5.30 -5.70
N GLY A 316 8.97 -4.83 -5.39
CA GLY A 316 8.72 -3.92 -4.27
C GLY A 316 9.24 -2.48 -4.48
N VAL A 317 9.83 -2.17 -5.63
CA VAL A 317 10.30 -0.82 -5.96
C VAL A 317 9.11 0.14 -5.99
N GLU A 318 9.33 1.32 -5.39
CA GLU A 318 8.36 2.39 -5.34
C GLU A 318 8.67 3.43 -6.42
N TYR A 319 7.62 3.86 -7.11
CA TYR A 319 7.65 4.85 -8.17
C TYR A 319 6.78 6.03 -7.76
N LYS A 320 7.21 7.25 -8.14
CA LYS A 320 6.31 8.40 -8.13
C LYS A 320 5.20 8.15 -9.16
N GLU A 321 4.01 8.70 -8.89
CA GLU A 321 2.93 8.67 -9.88
C GLU A 321 3.37 9.33 -11.19
N ARG A 322 3.14 8.63 -12.30
CA ARG A 322 3.29 9.15 -13.66
C ARG A 322 2.17 8.59 -14.55
N PRO A 323 1.49 9.40 -15.38
CA PRO A 323 0.40 8.96 -16.25
C PRO A 323 0.73 7.75 -17.13
N GLU A 324 1.94 7.73 -17.70
CA GLU A 324 2.42 6.72 -18.64
C GLU A 324 2.84 5.40 -17.97
N LEU A 325 2.98 5.38 -16.64
CA LEU A 325 3.56 4.25 -15.92
C LEU A 325 2.49 3.21 -15.54
N LEU A 326 2.27 2.25 -16.43
CA LEU A 326 1.31 1.15 -16.22
C LEU A 326 1.96 -0.05 -15.51
N THR A 327 3.18 -0.42 -15.92
CA THR A 327 3.93 -1.55 -15.36
C THR A 327 5.31 -1.12 -14.87
N CYS A 328 5.93 -1.95 -14.04
CA CYS A 328 7.28 -1.71 -13.51
C CYS A 328 8.33 -1.82 -14.64
N PRO A 329 9.12 -0.77 -14.91
CA PRO A 329 10.13 -0.80 -15.97
C PRO A 329 11.20 -1.87 -15.78
N ALA A 330 11.47 -2.28 -14.53
CA ALA A 330 12.45 -3.31 -14.22
C ALA A 330 11.90 -4.74 -14.33
N CYS A 331 10.58 -4.93 -14.29
CA CYS A 331 9.94 -6.25 -14.27
C CYS A 331 9.07 -6.52 -15.50
N GLY A 332 8.92 -5.54 -16.41
CA GLY A 332 8.08 -5.63 -17.60
C GLY A 332 6.61 -5.87 -17.25
N ASP A 333 5.89 -6.59 -18.12
CA ASP A 333 4.46 -6.89 -17.99
C ASP A 333 4.07 -7.62 -16.70
N GLU A 334 4.98 -8.42 -16.15
CA GLU A 334 4.76 -9.14 -14.88
C GLU A 334 4.78 -8.20 -13.66
N GLY A 335 5.38 -7.02 -13.83
CA GLY A 335 5.59 -6.02 -12.81
C GLY A 335 4.41 -5.11 -12.55
N ILE A 336 3.21 -5.67 -12.32
CA ILE A 336 2.00 -4.87 -12.06
C ILE A 336 2.21 -3.93 -10.88
N LEU A 337 1.79 -2.67 -11.02
CA LEU A 337 1.93 -1.66 -9.99
C LEU A 337 0.70 -1.62 -9.07
N ASP A 338 0.91 -1.26 -7.81
CA ASP A 338 -0.13 -1.05 -6.81
C ASP A 338 -0.14 0.39 -6.31
N VAL A 339 -1.31 1.03 -6.36
CA VAL A 339 -1.48 2.42 -5.94
C VAL A 339 -1.37 2.53 -4.43
N GLN A 340 -0.47 3.37 -3.95
CA GLN A 340 -0.26 3.61 -2.53
C GLN A 340 -0.97 4.90 -2.12
N PHE A 341 -1.66 4.88 -0.98
CA PHE A 341 -2.40 6.03 -0.44
C PHE A 341 -1.85 6.49 0.92
N ASP A 342 -2.07 7.76 1.23
CA ASP A 342 -1.84 8.36 2.55
C ASP A 342 -3.02 8.04 3.48
N TYR A 343 -3.11 6.80 3.97
CA TYR A 343 -4.24 6.35 4.80
C TYR A 343 -4.41 7.18 6.09
N GLU A 344 -3.31 7.68 6.67
CA GLU A 344 -3.38 8.53 7.86
C GLU A 344 -4.11 9.85 7.59
N ALA A 345 -3.89 10.43 6.41
CA ALA A 345 -4.64 11.61 5.98
C ALA A 345 -6.09 11.27 5.60
N ILE A 346 -6.33 10.11 4.97
CA ILE A 346 -7.68 9.66 4.60
C ILE A 346 -8.55 9.42 5.84
N LYS A 347 -8.00 8.80 6.91
CA LYS A 347 -8.72 8.56 8.19
C LYS A 347 -9.33 9.83 8.79
N GLN A 348 -8.75 11.00 8.52
CA GLN A 348 -9.26 12.27 9.04
C GLN A 348 -10.49 12.78 8.30
N VAL A 349 -10.69 12.38 7.03
CA VAL A 349 -11.76 12.92 6.17
C VAL A 349 -12.81 11.87 5.81
N LEU A 350 -12.42 10.60 5.68
CA LEU A 350 -13.29 9.49 5.34
C LEU A 350 -13.55 8.66 6.60
N THR A 351 -14.51 9.12 7.39
CA THR A 351 -14.97 8.44 8.62
C THR A 351 -16.38 7.86 8.43
N PRO A 352 -16.82 6.91 9.27
CA PRO A 352 -18.20 6.42 9.24
C PRO A 352 -19.24 7.54 9.32
N ALA A 353 -19.02 8.55 10.16
CA ALA A 353 -19.92 9.69 10.32
C ALA A 353 -19.92 10.61 9.08
N ALA A 354 -18.75 10.89 8.50
CA ALA A 354 -18.66 11.70 7.28
C ALA A 354 -19.31 11.00 6.09
N LEU A 355 -19.05 9.70 5.91
CA LEU A 355 -19.62 8.92 4.83
C LEU A 355 -21.15 8.80 4.95
N ALA A 356 -21.68 8.61 6.15
CA ALA A 356 -23.12 8.54 6.40
C ALA A 356 -23.85 9.85 6.03
N LYS A 357 -23.18 11.00 6.15
CA LYS A 357 -23.72 12.31 5.75
C LYS A 357 -23.55 12.63 4.26
N ASN A 358 -22.76 11.84 3.53
CA ASN A 358 -22.53 12.07 2.11
C ASN A 358 -23.75 11.57 1.29
N PRO A 359 -24.48 12.47 0.59
CA PRO A 359 -25.69 12.10 -0.15
C PRO A 359 -25.40 11.46 -1.51
N ASP A 360 -24.15 11.43 -1.97
CA ASP A 360 -23.79 10.87 -3.27
C ASP A 360 -24.15 9.37 -3.32
N PRO A 361 -25.03 8.95 -4.25
CA PRO A 361 -25.53 7.59 -4.32
C PRO A 361 -24.64 6.67 -5.19
N SER A 362 -23.46 7.15 -5.59
CA SER A 362 -22.49 6.45 -6.44
C SER A 362 -21.23 6.08 -5.64
N HIS A 363 -20.30 5.36 -6.29
CA HIS A 363 -19.01 5.03 -5.72
C HIS A 363 -18.09 6.25 -5.52
N TRP A 364 -18.43 7.42 -6.07
CA TRP A 364 -17.67 8.65 -5.87
C TRP A 364 -17.74 9.18 -4.45
N ARG A 365 -18.70 8.72 -3.65
CA ARG A 365 -18.73 9.00 -2.21
C ARG A 365 -17.48 8.51 -1.44
N TYR A 366 -16.70 7.60 -2.02
CA TYR A 366 -15.40 7.15 -1.49
C TYR A 366 -14.21 7.93 -2.08
N MET A 367 -14.42 9.12 -2.66
CA MET A 367 -13.40 9.90 -3.36
C MET A 367 -12.04 9.99 -2.65
N PRO A 368 -11.96 10.22 -1.32
CA PRO A 368 -10.66 10.34 -0.64
C PRO A 368 -9.75 9.11 -0.78
N ILE A 369 -10.31 7.93 -1.05
CA ILE A 369 -9.54 6.70 -1.26
C ILE A 369 -9.55 6.24 -2.72
N LEU A 370 -9.89 7.12 -3.66
CA LEU A 370 -9.82 6.89 -5.11
C LEU A 370 -8.75 7.78 -5.76
N PRO A 371 -8.11 7.34 -6.85
CA PRO A 371 -7.03 8.08 -7.49
C PRO A 371 -7.58 9.15 -8.47
N VAL A 372 -8.47 10.02 -7.98
CA VAL A 372 -9.11 11.10 -8.75
C VAL A 372 -8.60 12.46 -8.26
N ARG A 373 -7.89 13.19 -9.13
CA ARG A 373 -7.30 14.49 -8.80
C ARG A 373 -8.33 15.62 -8.78
N ASP A 374 -9.23 15.62 -9.76
CA ASP A 374 -10.18 16.71 -9.96
C ASP A 374 -11.61 16.18 -9.85
N PRO A 375 -12.33 16.49 -8.75
CA PRO A 375 -13.70 16.02 -8.55
C PRO A 375 -14.71 16.58 -9.56
N VAL A 376 -14.37 17.65 -10.30
CA VAL A 376 -15.21 18.19 -11.38
C VAL A 376 -15.09 17.33 -12.65
N LYS A 377 -14.01 16.55 -12.77
CA LYS A 377 -13.72 15.68 -13.92
C LYS A 377 -14.00 14.22 -13.58
N ILE A 378 -15.28 13.91 -13.32
CA ILE A 378 -15.76 12.53 -13.18
C ILE A 378 -16.94 12.25 -14.13
N PRO A 379 -17.11 11.01 -14.59
CA PRO A 379 -18.32 10.58 -15.28
C PRO A 379 -19.59 10.88 -14.48
N THR A 380 -20.60 11.40 -15.18
CA THR A 380 -21.93 11.74 -14.62
C THR A 380 -22.79 10.50 -14.35
N LEU A 381 -22.36 9.33 -14.83
CA LEU A 381 -23.05 8.07 -14.61
C LEU A 381 -23.06 7.70 -13.12
N ARG A 382 -24.22 7.25 -12.63
CA ARG A 382 -24.35 6.66 -11.30
C ARG A 382 -23.75 5.26 -11.28
N ILE A 383 -22.44 5.20 -11.08
CA ILE A 383 -21.66 3.97 -10.98
C ILE A 383 -21.60 3.54 -9.50
N GLY A 384 -21.80 2.27 -9.20
CA GLY A 384 -21.88 1.79 -7.82
C GLY A 384 -23.19 2.15 -7.14
N GLY A 385 -23.19 2.12 -5.81
CA GLY A 385 -24.42 2.21 -5.01
C GLY A 385 -25.39 1.06 -5.28
N SER A 386 -24.86 -0.07 -5.76
CA SER A 386 -25.66 -1.22 -6.16
C SER A 386 -26.20 -2.00 -4.94
N PRO A 387 -27.28 -2.79 -5.09
CA PRO A 387 -27.90 -3.47 -3.96
C PRO A 387 -26.99 -4.53 -3.34
N LEU A 388 -27.15 -4.71 -2.03
CA LEU A 388 -26.61 -5.85 -1.30
C LEU A 388 -27.81 -6.59 -0.68
N TYR A 389 -28.29 -7.63 -1.37
CA TYR A 389 -29.47 -8.38 -0.95
C TYR A 389 -29.12 -9.41 0.12
N ASP A 390 -29.96 -9.55 1.14
CA ASP A 390 -29.91 -10.66 2.09
C ASP A 390 -30.82 -11.79 1.60
N ALA A 391 -30.24 -12.80 0.95
CA ALA A 391 -30.94 -13.83 0.20
C ALA A 391 -31.33 -15.03 1.09
N GLN A 392 -32.21 -14.81 2.06
CA GLN A 392 -32.57 -15.79 3.10
C GLN A 392 -33.04 -17.14 2.55
N MET A 393 -33.95 -17.14 1.57
CA MET A 393 -34.46 -18.38 0.97
C MET A 393 -33.35 -19.19 0.27
N LEU A 394 -32.45 -18.50 -0.43
CA LEU A 394 -31.34 -19.15 -1.10
C LEU A 394 -30.28 -19.64 -0.09
N ALA A 395 -30.04 -18.89 0.98
CA ALA A 395 -29.17 -19.29 2.08
C ALA A 395 -29.64 -20.61 2.71
N ALA A 396 -30.93 -20.71 3.03
CA ALA A 396 -31.55 -21.92 3.57
C ALA A 396 -31.42 -23.12 2.60
N LYS A 397 -31.67 -22.88 1.31
CA LYS A 397 -31.56 -23.93 0.27
C LYS A 397 -30.13 -24.44 0.07
N ILE A 398 -29.12 -23.58 0.25
CA ILE A 398 -27.70 -23.93 0.11
C ILE A 398 -27.14 -24.55 1.41
N GLY A 399 -27.75 -24.26 2.56
CA GLY A 399 -27.28 -24.72 3.87
C GLY A 399 -26.21 -23.80 4.47
N VAL A 400 -26.39 -22.49 4.35
CA VAL A 400 -25.56 -21.47 5.02
C VAL A 400 -26.42 -20.54 5.86
N LYS A 401 -25.89 -20.02 6.98
CA LYS A 401 -26.64 -19.12 7.88
C LYS A 401 -27.09 -17.83 7.21
N ARG A 402 -26.24 -17.23 6.37
CA ARG A 402 -26.55 -15.97 5.70
C ARG A 402 -25.86 -15.90 4.34
N LEU A 403 -26.59 -15.42 3.34
CA LEU A 403 -26.06 -15.19 2.00
C LEU A 403 -26.36 -13.77 1.54
N LEU A 404 -25.30 -12.99 1.32
CA LEU A 404 -25.35 -11.65 0.77
C LEU A 404 -25.04 -11.67 -0.72
N LEU A 405 -25.88 -11.05 -1.54
CA LEU A 405 -25.68 -10.95 -2.98
C LEU A 405 -25.43 -9.49 -3.37
N LYS A 406 -24.20 -9.19 -3.79
CA LYS A 406 -23.81 -7.86 -4.26
C LYS A 406 -24.05 -7.76 -5.77
N ASP A 407 -25.15 -7.12 -6.17
CA ASP A 407 -25.61 -7.11 -7.56
C ASP A 407 -25.09 -5.92 -8.36
N ASP A 408 -23.90 -6.07 -8.92
CA ASP A 408 -23.31 -5.08 -9.82
C ASP A 408 -23.83 -5.19 -11.27
N GLY A 409 -24.75 -6.11 -11.56
CA GLY A 409 -25.44 -6.21 -12.85
C GLY A 409 -26.35 -5.01 -13.14
N ILE A 410 -26.67 -4.19 -12.14
CA ILE A 410 -27.51 -3.00 -12.31
C ILE A 410 -26.73 -1.69 -12.56
N ASN A 411 -25.40 -1.77 -12.69
CA ASN A 411 -24.61 -0.60 -13.07
C ASN A 411 -25.01 -0.08 -14.48
N PRO A 412 -24.65 1.16 -14.86
CA PRO A 412 -25.13 1.80 -16.09
C PRO A 412 -24.94 1.00 -17.39
N THR A 413 -23.82 0.30 -17.53
CA THR A 413 -23.55 -0.59 -18.69
C THR A 413 -23.78 -2.07 -18.35
N ALA A 414 -24.48 -2.33 -17.24
CA ALA A 414 -24.92 -3.61 -16.73
C ALA A 414 -23.78 -4.54 -16.26
N SER A 415 -22.69 -3.98 -15.72
CA SER A 415 -21.61 -4.78 -15.11
C SER A 415 -20.75 -4.04 -14.08
N LEU A 416 -20.05 -4.81 -13.25
CA LEU A 416 -19.04 -4.33 -12.29
C LEU A 416 -17.91 -3.53 -12.96
N LYS A 417 -17.68 -3.71 -14.27
CA LYS A 417 -16.59 -3.03 -14.98
C LYS A 417 -16.74 -1.51 -14.99
N ASP A 418 -17.96 -1.00 -14.78
CA ASP A 418 -18.26 0.43 -14.67
C ASP A 418 -17.46 1.09 -13.56
N ARG A 419 -17.28 0.40 -12.44
CA ARG A 419 -16.45 0.91 -11.34
C ARG A 419 -15.03 1.23 -11.78
N ALA A 420 -14.43 0.36 -12.60
CA ALA A 420 -13.08 0.54 -13.12
C ALA A 420 -13.03 1.61 -14.21
N SER A 421 -13.95 1.55 -15.17
CA SER A 421 -13.96 2.48 -16.31
C SER A 421 -14.31 3.90 -15.87
N GLY A 422 -15.12 4.06 -14.82
CA GLY A 422 -15.40 5.36 -14.21
C GLY A 422 -14.12 6.04 -13.73
N VAL A 423 -13.31 5.33 -12.92
CA VAL A 423 -12.00 5.82 -12.46
C VAL A 423 -11.04 6.05 -13.62
N GLY A 424 -11.01 5.15 -14.61
CA GLY A 424 -10.18 5.31 -15.81
C GLY A 424 -10.53 6.57 -16.62
N ALA A 425 -11.81 6.84 -16.82
CA ALA A 425 -12.29 8.03 -17.53
C ALA A 425 -12.02 9.32 -16.76
N ALA A 426 -12.24 9.32 -15.44
CA ALA A 426 -11.89 10.46 -14.58
C ALA A 426 -10.39 10.79 -14.68
N ARG A 427 -9.52 9.78 -14.68
CA ARG A 427 -8.08 9.97 -14.87
C ARG A 427 -7.73 10.47 -16.28
N ALA A 428 -8.32 9.89 -17.32
CA ALA A 428 -8.11 10.33 -18.69
C ALA A 428 -8.41 11.84 -18.86
N MET A 429 -9.52 12.33 -18.28
CA MET A 429 -9.85 13.76 -18.27
C MET A 429 -8.88 14.60 -17.44
N ALA A 430 -8.46 14.13 -16.27
CA ALA A 430 -7.52 14.82 -15.41
C ALA A 430 -6.12 14.95 -16.05
N GLU A 431 -5.73 13.96 -16.86
CA GLU A 431 -4.47 13.90 -17.59
C GLU A 431 -4.53 14.62 -18.95
N GLY A 432 -5.71 15.11 -19.37
CA GLY A 432 -5.89 15.80 -20.65
C GLY A 432 -5.79 14.88 -21.86
N ALA A 433 -6.09 13.59 -21.70
CA ALA A 433 -6.09 12.63 -22.80
C ALA A 433 -7.13 13.01 -23.86
N LYS A 434 -6.76 12.86 -25.14
CA LYS A 434 -7.64 13.21 -26.27
C LYS A 434 -8.70 12.16 -26.55
N ALA A 435 -8.46 10.91 -26.16
CA ALA A 435 -9.35 9.78 -26.33
C ALA A 435 -8.96 8.66 -25.37
N ILE A 436 -9.82 7.63 -25.25
CA ILE A 436 -9.53 6.41 -24.49
C ILE A 436 -9.54 5.20 -25.41
N THR A 437 -8.62 4.26 -25.18
CA THR A 437 -8.50 3.04 -25.96
C THR A 437 -8.52 1.78 -25.10
N CYS A 438 -9.07 0.69 -25.64
CA CYS A 438 -8.90 -0.66 -25.09
C CYS A 438 -9.11 -1.75 -26.15
N ALA A 439 -8.61 -2.95 -25.86
CA ALA A 439 -8.96 -4.16 -26.59
C ALA A 439 -9.87 -5.04 -25.72
N SER A 440 -11.12 -5.23 -26.14
CA SER A 440 -12.07 -6.14 -25.46
C SER A 440 -13.35 -6.30 -26.28
N THR A 441 -13.90 -7.51 -26.34
CA THR A 441 -15.25 -7.77 -26.87
C THR A 441 -16.34 -7.76 -25.79
N GLY A 442 -15.94 -7.61 -24.52
CA GLY A 442 -16.78 -7.90 -23.37
C GLY A 442 -17.18 -6.67 -22.55
N ASN A 443 -17.56 -6.92 -21.30
CA ASN A 443 -18.03 -5.90 -20.37
C ASN A 443 -17.04 -4.75 -20.13
N ALA A 444 -15.74 -4.95 -20.35
CA ALA A 444 -14.76 -3.87 -20.24
C ALA A 444 -14.88 -2.84 -21.36
N ALA A 445 -15.16 -3.26 -22.60
CA ALA A 445 -15.36 -2.36 -23.73
C ALA A 445 -16.68 -1.59 -23.60
N SER A 446 -17.79 -2.26 -23.28
CA SER A 446 -19.09 -1.58 -23.11
C SER A 446 -19.03 -0.55 -21.99
N SER A 447 -18.37 -0.91 -20.89
CA SER A 447 -18.17 -0.04 -19.75
C SER A 447 -17.30 1.17 -20.07
N LEU A 448 -16.23 0.98 -20.87
CA LEU A 448 -15.40 2.07 -21.34
C LEU A 448 -16.19 3.01 -22.25
N ALA A 449 -16.86 2.47 -23.27
CA ALA A 449 -17.65 3.23 -24.22
C ALA A 449 -18.71 4.07 -23.51
N GLY A 450 -19.47 3.47 -22.58
CA GLY A 450 -20.48 4.20 -21.80
C GLY A 450 -19.88 5.29 -20.92
N SER A 451 -18.75 5.01 -20.24
CA SER A 451 -18.06 6.00 -19.41
C SER A 451 -17.52 7.16 -20.25
N ALA A 452 -16.91 6.88 -21.41
CA ALA A 452 -16.38 7.87 -22.33
C ALA A 452 -17.49 8.74 -22.97
N ALA A 453 -18.59 8.11 -23.38
CA ALA A 453 -19.76 8.81 -23.91
C ALA A 453 -20.34 9.81 -22.89
N SER A 454 -20.42 9.43 -21.61
CA SER A 454 -20.97 10.28 -20.53
C SER A 454 -20.18 11.57 -20.26
N ILE A 455 -18.95 11.65 -20.77
CA ILE A 455 -18.04 12.80 -20.62
C ILE A 455 -17.66 13.43 -21.96
N GLY A 456 -18.28 12.98 -23.07
CA GLY A 456 -17.97 13.47 -24.42
C GLY A 456 -16.56 13.15 -24.91
N MET A 457 -15.90 12.13 -24.36
CA MET A 457 -14.55 11.74 -24.77
C MET A 457 -14.60 10.67 -25.86
N PRO A 458 -13.89 10.83 -26.99
CA PRO A 458 -13.82 9.78 -28.01
C PRO A 458 -13.25 8.47 -27.43
N SER A 459 -13.84 7.34 -27.83
CA SER A 459 -13.31 6.02 -27.49
C SER A 459 -12.98 5.22 -28.75
N PHE A 460 -11.87 4.48 -28.69
CA PHE A 460 -11.35 3.63 -29.78
C PHE A 460 -11.23 2.21 -29.24
N ILE A 461 -12.03 1.29 -29.77
CA ILE A 461 -12.17 -0.05 -29.21
C ILE A 461 -11.83 -1.08 -30.28
N PHE A 462 -10.87 -1.94 -29.96
CA PHE A 462 -10.42 -3.01 -30.84
C PHE A 462 -11.07 -4.32 -30.39
N VAL A 463 -11.80 -4.95 -31.30
CA VAL A 463 -12.51 -6.20 -31.08
C VAL A 463 -12.00 -7.26 -32.07
N PRO A 464 -11.67 -8.49 -31.66
CA PRO A 464 -11.41 -9.58 -32.62
C PRO A 464 -12.65 -9.88 -33.47
N GLU A 465 -12.42 -10.44 -34.66
CA GLU A 465 -13.44 -10.81 -35.66
C GLU A 465 -14.66 -11.57 -35.09
N LYS A 466 -14.45 -12.44 -34.10
CA LYS A 466 -15.49 -13.27 -33.48
C LYS A 466 -16.33 -12.56 -32.40
N ALA A 467 -16.31 -11.23 -32.36
CA ALA A 467 -17.04 -10.46 -31.35
C ALA A 467 -18.57 -10.62 -31.51
N PRO A 468 -19.33 -10.91 -30.43
CA PRO A 468 -20.79 -11.03 -30.53
C PRO A 468 -21.45 -9.72 -30.99
N ALA A 469 -22.31 -9.81 -32.01
CA ALA A 469 -23.00 -8.66 -32.60
C ALA A 469 -23.75 -7.80 -31.56
N ALA A 470 -24.40 -8.43 -30.57
CA ALA A 470 -25.11 -7.71 -29.51
C ALA A 470 -24.17 -6.84 -28.64
N LYS A 471 -22.94 -7.28 -28.40
CA LYS A 471 -21.95 -6.52 -27.62
C LYS A 471 -21.37 -5.39 -28.45
N VAL A 472 -21.09 -5.63 -29.72
CA VAL A 472 -20.65 -4.59 -30.67
C VAL A 472 -21.73 -3.51 -30.83
N ALA A 473 -23.00 -3.89 -30.95
CA ALA A 473 -24.11 -2.94 -31.05
C ALA A 473 -24.15 -1.96 -29.87
N GLN A 474 -23.93 -2.43 -28.63
CA GLN A 474 -23.87 -1.54 -27.47
C GLN A 474 -22.70 -0.53 -27.57
N LEU A 475 -21.55 -0.94 -28.10
CA LEU A 475 -20.41 -0.02 -28.30
C LEU A 475 -20.75 1.08 -29.32
N LEU A 476 -21.38 0.68 -30.43
CA LEU A 476 -21.77 1.60 -31.50
C LEU A 476 -22.84 2.60 -31.03
N ILE A 477 -23.83 2.16 -30.25
CA ILE A 477 -24.84 3.05 -29.64
C ILE A 477 -24.20 4.09 -28.72
N PHE A 478 -23.15 3.72 -27.98
CA PHE A 478 -22.38 4.66 -27.16
C PHE A 478 -21.43 5.54 -27.96
N GLY A 479 -21.44 5.47 -29.30
CA GLY A 479 -20.61 6.32 -30.17
C GLY A 479 -19.12 5.95 -30.16
N ALA A 480 -18.78 4.71 -29.77
CA ALA A 480 -17.39 4.26 -29.83
C ALA A 480 -16.93 4.03 -31.28
N ASN A 481 -15.68 4.38 -31.58
CA ASN A 481 -15.01 3.96 -32.80
C ASN A 481 -14.58 2.50 -32.63
N VAL A 482 -15.35 1.58 -33.21
CA VAL A 482 -15.10 0.13 -33.07
C VAL A 482 -14.35 -0.38 -34.29
N PHE A 483 -13.20 -1.02 -34.05
CA PHE A 483 -12.36 -1.63 -35.07
C PHE A 483 -12.41 -3.14 -34.88
N VAL A 484 -13.01 -3.84 -35.85
CA VAL A 484 -12.95 -5.29 -35.93
C VAL A 484 -11.60 -5.67 -36.50
N VAL A 485 -10.77 -6.34 -35.71
CA VAL A 485 -9.43 -6.76 -36.07
C VAL A 485 -9.51 -8.14 -36.69
N GLU A 486 -9.03 -8.25 -37.93
CA GLU A 486 -8.84 -9.49 -38.68
C GLU A 486 -7.66 -10.29 -38.09
N GLY A 487 -7.81 -10.76 -36.86
CA GLY A 487 -6.74 -11.37 -36.10
C GLY A 487 -7.16 -11.84 -34.71
N SER A 488 -6.15 -12.12 -33.89
CA SER A 488 -6.32 -12.59 -32.53
C SER A 488 -6.66 -11.45 -31.55
N TYR A 489 -7.05 -11.82 -30.32
CA TYR A 489 -7.17 -10.85 -29.24
C TYR A 489 -5.84 -10.13 -28.95
N GLU A 490 -4.70 -10.81 -29.10
CA GLU A 490 -3.39 -10.19 -28.86
C GLU A 490 -3.09 -9.11 -29.91
N ASP A 491 -3.49 -9.32 -31.17
CA ASP A 491 -3.36 -8.31 -32.23
C ASP A 491 -4.22 -7.08 -31.92
N ALA A 492 -5.46 -7.29 -31.47
CA ALA A 492 -6.32 -6.20 -31.01
C ALA A 492 -5.72 -5.45 -29.81
N PHE A 493 -5.11 -6.18 -28.87
CA PHE A 493 -4.40 -5.59 -27.73
C PHE A 493 -3.22 -4.72 -28.18
N HIS A 494 -2.37 -5.23 -29.08
CA HIS A 494 -1.24 -4.47 -29.62
C HIS A 494 -1.67 -3.22 -30.38
N LEU A 495 -2.74 -3.29 -31.18
CA LEU A 495 -3.29 -2.10 -31.86
C LEU A 495 -3.80 -1.06 -30.85
N SER A 496 -4.45 -1.50 -29.76
CA SER A 496 -4.88 -0.59 -28.70
C SER A 496 -3.69 0.08 -27.98
N MET A 497 -2.59 -0.65 -27.77
CA MET A 497 -1.34 -0.13 -27.19
C MET A 497 -0.68 0.88 -28.12
N PHE A 498 -0.60 0.56 -29.41
CA PHE A 498 -0.08 1.46 -30.43
C PHE A 498 -0.81 2.81 -30.42
N CYS A 499 -2.14 2.81 -30.30
CA CYS A 499 -2.88 4.06 -30.20
C CYS A 499 -2.53 4.88 -28.95
N ALA A 500 -2.31 4.21 -27.81
CA ALA A 500 -1.90 4.88 -26.58
C ALA A 500 -0.51 5.53 -26.74
N GLU A 501 0.45 4.80 -27.30
CA GLU A 501 1.84 5.26 -27.48
C GLU A 501 1.97 6.34 -28.55
N ARG A 502 1.30 6.17 -29.70
CA ARG A 502 1.44 7.06 -30.86
C ARG A 502 0.61 8.32 -30.75
N PHE A 503 -0.63 8.21 -30.25
CA PHE A 503 -1.60 9.32 -30.25
C PHE A 503 -1.88 9.90 -28.86
N GLY A 504 -1.26 9.34 -27.81
CA GLY A 504 -1.47 9.79 -26.43
C GLY A 504 -2.87 9.46 -25.90
N PHE A 505 -3.49 8.39 -26.40
CA PHE A 505 -4.78 7.94 -25.90
C PHE A 505 -4.61 7.28 -24.53
N TYR A 506 -5.58 7.48 -23.63
CA TYR A 506 -5.54 6.82 -22.33
C TYR A 506 -5.75 5.31 -22.50
N ASN A 507 -4.86 4.51 -21.92
CA ASN A 507 -4.92 3.06 -22.02
C ASN A 507 -5.74 2.46 -20.87
N ARG A 508 -6.93 1.93 -21.16
CA ARG A 508 -7.82 1.32 -20.16
C ARG A 508 -7.66 -0.21 -20.03
N ASN A 509 -6.67 -0.83 -20.67
CA ASN A 509 -6.53 -2.28 -20.58
C ASN A 509 -6.32 -2.76 -19.12
N SER A 510 -7.30 -3.53 -18.61
CA SER A 510 -7.44 -3.86 -17.17
C SER A 510 -6.32 -4.70 -16.58
N GLY A 511 -5.63 -5.48 -17.42
CA GLY A 511 -4.60 -6.39 -16.96
C GLY A 511 -3.37 -5.68 -16.42
N ILE A 512 -3.06 -4.50 -16.97
CA ILE A 512 -1.80 -3.78 -16.71
C ILE A 512 -2.01 -2.41 -16.06
N ASN A 513 -3.16 -1.77 -16.26
CA ASN A 513 -3.38 -0.42 -15.72
C ASN A 513 -3.68 -0.49 -14.20
N PRO A 514 -2.79 0.06 -13.34
CA PRO A 514 -2.89 -0.07 -11.89
C PRO A 514 -4.10 0.68 -11.31
N TRP A 515 -4.53 1.76 -11.97
CA TRP A 515 -5.61 2.64 -11.52
C TRP A 515 -6.98 1.97 -11.55
N LEU A 516 -7.16 0.98 -12.42
CA LEU A 516 -8.45 0.31 -12.62
C LEU A 516 -8.80 -0.63 -11.46
N VAL A 517 -7.80 -1.12 -10.72
CA VAL A 517 -8.01 -1.87 -9.47
C VAL A 517 -8.71 -0.99 -8.43
N GLU A 518 -8.38 0.31 -8.40
CA GLU A 518 -8.97 1.26 -7.45
C GLU A 518 -10.46 1.50 -7.69
N GLY A 519 -10.90 1.48 -8.94
CA GLY A 519 -12.33 1.48 -9.24
C GLY A 519 -13.00 0.21 -8.72
N LYS A 520 -12.44 -0.96 -9.02
CA LYS A 520 -13.03 -2.25 -8.64
C LYS A 520 -13.14 -2.46 -7.14
N LYS A 521 -12.22 -1.92 -6.34
CA LYS A 521 -12.27 -2.03 -4.87
C LYS A 521 -13.53 -1.42 -4.26
N THR A 522 -14.16 -0.45 -4.94
CA THR A 522 -15.39 0.19 -4.46
C THR A 522 -16.53 -0.78 -4.19
N VAL A 523 -16.54 -1.96 -4.84
CA VAL A 523 -17.53 -3.00 -4.53
C VAL A 523 -17.42 -3.52 -3.08
N SER A 524 -16.20 -3.68 -2.56
CA SER A 524 -15.99 -4.10 -1.18
C SER A 524 -16.04 -2.93 -0.19
N LEU A 525 -15.78 -1.70 -0.64
CA LEU A 525 -16.10 -0.50 0.16
C LEU A 525 -17.61 -0.46 0.46
N GLU A 526 -18.45 -0.66 -0.56
CA GLU A 526 -19.91 -0.68 -0.41
C GLU A 526 -20.40 -1.85 0.44
N ILE A 527 -19.83 -3.06 0.26
CA ILE A 527 -20.15 -4.19 1.14
C ILE A 527 -19.81 -3.83 2.58
N SER A 528 -18.60 -3.31 2.82
CA SER A 528 -18.11 -2.95 4.16
C SER A 528 -18.97 -1.88 4.84
N GLU A 529 -19.36 -0.84 4.10
CA GLU A 529 -20.26 0.21 4.59
C GLU A 529 -21.62 -0.37 5.03
N LYS A 530 -22.18 -1.29 4.23
CA LYS A 530 -23.50 -1.87 4.52
C LYS A 530 -23.48 -2.87 5.67
N VAL A 531 -22.44 -3.70 5.77
CA VAL A 531 -22.37 -4.76 6.78
C VAL A 531 -21.84 -4.27 8.12
N LYS A 532 -21.02 -3.21 8.15
CA LYS A 532 -20.41 -2.66 9.37
C LYS A 532 -19.69 -3.76 10.17
N ASP A 533 -20.11 -4.00 11.41
CA ASP A 533 -19.61 -5.04 12.31
C ASP A 533 -19.94 -6.47 11.86
N LYS A 534 -20.96 -6.66 11.02
CA LYS A 534 -21.45 -7.97 10.53
C LYS A 534 -20.74 -8.43 9.25
N VAL A 535 -19.42 -8.28 9.20
CA VAL A 535 -18.57 -8.69 8.07
C VAL A 535 -18.84 -10.16 7.72
N PRO A 536 -18.98 -10.56 6.44
CA PRO A 536 -19.10 -11.96 6.08
C PRO A 536 -17.82 -12.75 6.41
N ASP A 537 -17.95 -14.05 6.65
CA ASP A 537 -16.81 -14.96 6.85
C ASP A 537 -16.11 -15.25 5.54
N TYR A 538 -16.89 -15.38 4.45
CA TYR A 538 -16.40 -15.70 3.13
C TYR A 538 -16.96 -14.74 2.07
N VAL A 539 -16.12 -14.32 1.13
CA VAL A 539 -16.56 -13.53 -0.04
C VAL A 539 -16.12 -14.24 -1.32
N PHE A 540 -17.08 -14.65 -2.14
CA PHE A 540 -16.87 -15.37 -3.38
C PHE A 540 -16.83 -14.40 -4.57
N VAL A 541 -15.74 -14.49 -5.36
CA VAL A 541 -15.47 -13.60 -6.48
C VAL A 541 -15.13 -14.42 -7.72
N ALA A 542 -15.81 -14.14 -8.84
CA ALA A 542 -15.45 -14.71 -10.13
C ALA A 542 -14.09 -14.16 -10.61
N VAL A 543 -13.20 -15.04 -11.08
CA VAL A 543 -11.82 -14.69 -11.45
C VAL A 543 -11.52 -15.05 -12.91
N GLY A 544 -11.35 -14.03 -13.74
CA GLY A 544 -10.69 -14.12 -15.05
C GLY A 544 -9.24 -13.65 -14.92
N ASP A 545 -9.01 -12.38 -15.27
CA ASP A 545 -7.67 -11.74 -15.28
C ASP A 545 -7.03 -11.55 -13.87
N GLY A 546 -7.83 -11.58 -12.80
CA GLY A 546 -7.37 -11.38 -11.41
C GLY A 546 -7.55 -9.96 -10.87
N CYS A 547 -7.74 -8.97 -11.74
CA CYS A 547 -7.89 -7.56 -11.35
C CYS A 547 -9.09 -7.29 -10.41
N THR A 548 -10.22 -8.01 -10.56
CA THR A 548 -11.40 -7.82 -9.68
C THR A 548 -11.17 -8.32 -8.26
N ILE A 549 -10.69 -9.56 -8.08
CA ILE A 549 -10.45 -10.10 -6.73
C ILE A 549 -9.33 -9.34 -6.01
N ALA A 550 -8.33 -8.85 -6.76
CA ALA A 550 -7.31 -7.95 -6.22
C ALA A 550 -7.92 -6.64 -5.68
N GLY A 551 -8.83 -6.02 -6.42
CA GLY A 551 -9.56 -4.83 -5.97
C GLY A 551 -10.44 -5.12 -4.76
N VAL A 552 -11.21 -6.21 -4.79
CA VAL A 552 -12.06 -6.63 -3.66
C VAL A 552 -11.24 -6.76 -2.37
N TRP A 553 -10.10 -7.45 -2.43
CA TRP A 553 -9.20 -7.59 -1.29
C TRP A 553 -8.69 -6.26 -0.77
N LYS A 554 -8.19 -5.43 -1.69
CA LYS A 554 -7.68 -4.11 -1.36
C LYS A 554 -8.73 -3.27 -0.64
N GLY A 555 -9.97 -3.24 -1.12
CA GLY A 555 -11.04 -2.46 -0.51
C GLY A 555 -11.40 -2.96 0.91
N PHE A 556 -11.42 -4.28 1.16
CA PHE A 556 -11.62 -4.78 2.53
C PHE A 556 -10.46 -4.40 3.46
N CYS A 557 -9.22 -4.54 3.00
CA CYS A 557 -8.04 -4.14 3.75
C CYS A 557 -8.09 -2.65 4.12
N GLU A 558 -8.45 -1.81 3.17
CA GLU A 558 -8.60 -0.36 3.37
C GLU A 558 -9.76 -0.03 4.33
N MET A 559 -10.92 -0.68 4.21
CA MET A 559 -12.05 -0.43 5.12
C MET A 559 -11.74 -0.87 6.56
N ARG A 560 -10.96 -1.94 6.75
CA ARG A 560 -10.44 -2.29 8.08
C ARG A 560 -9.44 -1.25 8.57
N GLU A 561 -8.48 -0.87 7.73
CA GLU A 561 -7.47 0.14 8.07
C GLU A 561 -8.12 1.47 8.49
N LEU A 562 -9.19 1.88 7.80
CA LEU A 562 -9.96 3.08 8.10
C LEU A 562 -10.98 2.90 9.25
N GLY A 563 -11.08 1.72 9.88
CA GLY A 563 -11.95 1.46 11.02
C GLY A 563 -13.44 1.30 10.71
N PHE A 564 -13.83 1.05 9.45
CA PHE A 564 -15.23 0.79 9.08
C PHE A 564 -15.68 -0.62 9.40
N ILE A 565 -14.74 -1.57 9.42
CA ILE A 565 -15.01 -2.98 9.74
C ILE A 565 -13.95 -3.49 10.73
N PRO A 566 -14.33 -4.35 11.70
CA PRO A 566 -13.42 -4.81 12.74
C PRO A 566 -12.49 -5.96 12.28
N ARG A 567 -12.84 -6.65 11.20
CA ARG A 567 -12.11 -7.83 10.70
C ARG A 567 -12.17 -7.94 9.17
N LEU A 568 -11.29 -8.76 8.60
CA LEU A 568 -11.30 -9.09 7.16
C LEU A 568 -12.07 -10.39 6.89
N PRO A 569 -12.76 -10.51 5.74
CA PRO A 569 -13.31 -11.77 5.26
C PRO A 569 -12.24 -12.64 4.59
N ARG A 570 -12.49 -13.95 4.47
CA ARG A 570 -11.70 -14.86 3.62
C ARG A 570 -12.18 -14.76 2.17
N LEU A 571 -11.28 -14.56 1.21
CA LEU A 571 -11.66 -14.46 -0.20
C LEU A 571 -11.60 -15.80 -0.92
N ILE A 572 -12.69 -16.15 -1.60
CA ILE A 572 -12.76 -17.35 -2.42
C ILE A 572 -12.74 -16.96 -3.90
N GLY A 573 -11.66 -17.33 -4.59
CA GLY A 573 -11.53 -17.12 -6.03
C GLY A 573 -12.17 -18.27 -6.81
N VAL A 574 -13.15 -17.96 -7.65
CA VAL A 574 -13.88 -18.97 -8.43
C VAL A 574 -13.59 -18.80 -9.92
N GLN A 575 -13.02 -19.82 -10.55
CA GLN A 575 -12.78 -19.83 -12.00
C GLN A 575 -13.67 -20.87 -12.71
N ALA A 576 -13.99 -20.63 -13.98
CA ALA A 576 -14.55 -21.69 -14.82
C ALA A 576 -13.49 -22.80 -14.99
N SER A 577 -13.88 -24.08 -14.93
CA SER A 577 -12.94 -25.20 -14.99
C SER A 577 -12.08 -25.18 -16.27
N GLY A 578 -12.67 -24.82 -17.42
CA GLY A 578 -11.97 -24.68 -18.69
C GLY A 578 -11.18 -23.38 -18.88
N ALA A 579 -11.16 -22.49 -17.89
CA ALA A 579 -10.36 -21.26 -17.87
C ALA A 579 -9.84 -20.96 -16.44
N SER A 580 -9.09 -21.92 -15.87
CA SER A 580 -8.65 -21.90 -14.46
C SER A 580 -7.12 -21.72 -14.22
N PRO A 581 -6.37 -20.91 -14.98
CA PRO A 581 -4.91 -20.85 -14.85
C PRO A 581 -4.43 -20.21 -13.53
N VAL A 582 -5.19 -19.27 -12.93
CA VAL A 582 -4.83 -18.64 -11.64
C VAL A 582 -4.93 -19.64 -10.48
N MET A 583 -6.00 -20.45 -10.47
CA MET A 583 -6.14 -21.55 -9.52
C MET A 583 -4.99 -22.54 -9.65
N LYS A 584 -4.60 -22.93 -10.87
CA LYS A 584 -3.52 -23.89 -11.11
C LYS A 584 -2.18 -23.39 -10.57
N VAL A 585 -1.83 -22.12 -10.80
CA VAL A 585 -0.59 -21.54 -10.27
C VAL A 585 -0.65 -21.35 -8.75
N TRP A 586 -1.82 -21.02 -8.18
CA TRP A 586 -1.99 -20.96 -6.72
C TRP A 586 -1.77 -22.33 -6.06
N GLN A 587 -2.29 -23.41 -6.64
CA GLN A 587 -2.15 -24.77 -6.10
C GLN A 587 -0.75 -25.35 -6.24
N LYS A 588 -0.13 -25.17 -7.42
CA LYS A 588 1.15 -25.82 -7.76
C LYS A 588 2.37 -24.93 -7.49
N GLY A 589 2.17 -23.63 -7.25
CA GLY A 589 3.23 -22.64 -7.26
C GLY A 589 3.80 -22.41 -8.66
N GLY A 590 4.85 -21.59 -8.73
CA GLY A 590 5.59 -21.32 -9.97
C GLY A 590 5.03 -20.14 -10.78
N ASN A 591 5.31 -20.16 -12.08
CA ASN A 591 4.95 -19.09 -13.01
C ASN A 591 3.62 -19.38 -13.73
N MET A 592 2.93 -18.30 -14.12
CA MET A 592 1.72 -18.39 -14.94
C MET A 592 2.00 -19.09 -16.26
N LYS A 593 1.13 -20.03 -16.62
CA LYS A 593 1.16 -20.72 -17.93
C LYS A 593 -0.12 -20.39 -18.68
N PRO A 594 -0.04 -19.78 -19.87
CA PRO A 594 -1.18 -19.57 -20.73
C PRO A 594 -1.98 -20.85 -20.96
N VAL A 595 -3.30 -20.73 -21.05
CA VAL A 595 -4.21 -21.81 -21.44
C VAL A 595 -5.13 -21.33 -22.55
N VAL A 596 -5.63 -22.24 -23.37
CA VAL A 596 -6.74 -21.94 -24.29
C VAL A 596 -8.04 -21.99 -23.48
N PRO A 597 -8.72 -20.86 -23.23
CA PRO A 597 -9.91 -20.84 -22.40
C PRO A 597 -11.09 -21.49 -23.14
N LYS A 598 -11.83 -22.36 -22.45
CA LYS A 598 -13.06 -23.00 -22.96
C LYS A 598 -14.15 -22.95 -21.90
N THR A 599 -15.06 -21.99 -22.01
CA THR A 599 -16.21 -21.82 -21.12
C THR A 599 -17.22 -20.88 -21.77
N LEU A 600 -18.51 -21.07 -21.47
CA LEU A 600 -19.55 -20.11 -21.83
C LEU A 600 -19.46 -18.80 -21.04
N ALA A 601 -18.73 -18.78 -19.90
CA ALA A 601 -18.54 -17.59 -19.08
C ALA A 601 -17.46 -16.66 -19.66
N ASP A 602 -17.79 -16.03 -20.79
CA ASP A 602 -16.86 -15.30 -21.64
C ASP A 602 -16.07 -14.18 -20.92
N SER A 603 -16.70 -13.45 -19.99
CA SER A 603 -16.07 -12.36 -19.24
C SER A 603 -14.99 -12.82 -18.24
N ILE A 604 -14.89 -14.14 -17.99
CA ILE A 604 -13.80 -14.76 -17.23
C ILE A 604 -13.02 -15.81 -18.04
N ALA A 605 -13.28 -15.92 -19.35
CA ALA A 605 -12.58 -16.81 -20.27
C ALA A 605 -11.17 -16.27 -20.62
N VAL A 606 -10.31 -16.11 -19.61
CA VAL A 606 -8.99 -15.51 -19.77
C VAL A 606 -7.91 -16.58 -19.76
N GLY A 607 -7.23 -16.73 -20.90
CA GLY A 607 -6.13 -17.69 -21.09
C GLY A 607 -4.82 -17.27 -20.45
N THR A 608 -4.50 -15.97 -20.51
CA THR A 608 -3.26 -15.37 -19.98
C THR A 608 -3.60 -14.22 -19.03
N PRO A 609 -3.94 -14.51 -17.76
CA PRO A 609 -4.27 -13.47 -16.78
C PRO A 609 -3.04 -12.62 -16.48
N ARG A 610 -3.12 -11.30 -16.63
CA ARG A 610 -2.00 -10.37 -16.41
C ARG A 610 -1.88 -9.94 -14.95
N ASN A 611 -2.99 -9.91 -14.20
CA ASN A 611 -3.03 -9.47 -12.80
C ASN A 611 -3.03 -10.63 -11.79
N TRP A 612 -2.51 -11.80 -12.20
CA TRP A 612 -2.61 -13.04 -11.44
C TRP A 612 -1.85 -13.02 -10.11
N ARG A 613 -0.71 -12.32 -10.03
CA ARG A 613 0.09 -12.23 -8.79
C ARG A 613 -0.67 -11.55 -7.66
N LYS A 614 -1.37 -10.44 -7.97
CA LYS A 614 -2.24 -9.79 -6.99
C LYS A 614 -3.40 -10.69 -6.60
N ALA A 615 -3.97 -11.42 -7.54
CA ALA A 615 -5.07 -12.34 -7.26
C ALA A 615 -4.65 -13.52 -6.36
N VAL A 616 -3.48 -14.13 -6.64
CA VAL A 616 -2.89 -15.18 -5.78
C VAL A 616 -2.63 -14.63 -4.39
N LYS A 617 -1.98 -13.47 -4.30
CA LYS A 617 -1.68 -12.80 -3.04
C LYS A 617 -2.94 -12.43 -2.24
N ALA A 618 -3.98 -11.92 -2.91
CA ALA A 618 -5.25 -11.58 -2.27
C ALA A 618 -5.89 -12.77 -1.56
N VAL A 619 -5.95 -13.93 -2.23
CA VAL A 619 -6.51 -15.14 -1.63
C VAL A 619 -5.60 -15.67 -0.51
N GLN A 620 -4.29 -15.66 -0.69
CA GLN A 620 -3.32 -16.07 0.35
C GLN A 620 -3.39 -15.20 1.60
N ASP A 621 -3.30 -13.87 1.46
CA ASP A 621 -3.34 -12.92 2.57
C ASP A 621 -4.69 -12.96 3.31
N SER A 622 -5.79 -13.27 2.61
CA SER A 622 -7.12 -13.45 3.19
C SER A 622 -7.32 -14.82 3.87
N MET A 623 -6.32 -15.70 3.84
CA MET A 623 -6.43 -17.10 4.25
C MET A 623 -7.58 -17.84 3.53
N GLY A 624 -7.90 -17.44 2.30
CA GLY A 624 -8.94 -18.05 1.48
C GLY A 624 -8.44 -19.22 0.64
N PHE A 625 -9.21 -19.60 -0.38
CA PHE A 625 -8.81 -20.64 -1.34
C PHE A 625 -9.34 -20.36 -2.75
N TYR A 626 -8.75 -21.02 -3.75
CA TYR A 626 -9.30 -21.07 -5.09
C TYR A 626 -10.11 -22.34 -5.33
N MET A 627 -11.13 -22.22 -6.16
CA MET A 627 -11.88 -23.36 -6.68
C MET A 627 -12.30 -23.14 -8.13
N SER A 628 -12.70 -24.22 -8.78
CA SER A 628 -13.32 -24.14 -10.11
C SER A 628 -14.71 -24.75 -10.13
N VAL A 629 -15.53 -24.21 -11.03
CA VAL A 629 -16.89 -24.66 -11.35
C VAL A 629 -17.00 -24.91 -12.85
N ASN A 630 -17.73 -25.95 -13.25
CA ASN A 630 -17.98 -26.19 -14.67
C ASN A 630 -19.15 -25.35 -15.18
N ASP A 631 -19.33 -25.32 -16.50
CA ASP A 631 -20.37 -24.51 -17.15
C ASP A 631 -21.79 -24.90 -16.71
N ASP A 632 -22.06 -26.19 -16.44
CA ASP A 632 -23.36 -26.63 -15.93
C ASP A 632 -23.63 -26.14 -14.50
N GLU A 633 -22.60 -26.13 -13.64
CA GLU A 633 -22.67 -25.54 -12.29
C GLU A 633 -22.96 -24.03 -12.38
N ILE A 634 -22.37 -23.33 -13.37
CA ILE A 634 -22.63 -21.90 -13.63
C ILE A 634 -24.08 -21.69 -14.10
N LEU A 635 -24.57 -22.45 -15.07
CA LEU A 635 -25.95 -22.34 -15.58
C LEU A 635 -26.99 -22.64 -14.49
N ARG A 636 -26.73 -23.62 -13.62
CA ARG A 636 -27.58 -23.89 -12.44
C ARG A 636 -27.60 -22.71 -11.48
N ALA A 637 -26.46 -22.09 -11.22
CA ALA A 637 -26.39 -20.90 -10.36
C ALA A 637 -27.14 -19.71 -10.96
N MET A 638 -27.06 -19.51 -12.29
CA MET A 638 -27.88 -18.50 -12.99
C MET A 638 -29.38 -18.75 -12.77
N LYS A 639 -29.83 -19.99 -12.97
CA LYS A 639 -31.22 -20.38 -12.76
C LYS A 639 -31.66 -20.17 -11.31
N MET A 640 -30.81 -20.52 -10.34
CA MET A 640 -31.08 -20.31 -8.91
C MET A 640 -31.19 -18.82 -8.58
N LEU A 641 -30.27 -17.96 -9.03
CA LEU A 641 -30.37 -16.51 -8.82
C LEU A 641 -31.71 -15.95 -9.35
N GLY A 642 -32.10 -16.34 -10.56
CA GLY A 642 -33.34 -15.90 -11.17
C GLY A 642 -34.56 -16.37 -10.38
N ASN A 643 -34.66 -17.67 -10.08
CA ASN A 643 -35.88 -18.24 -9.48
C ASN A 643 -35.98 -18.11 -7.96
N THR A 644 -34.89 -17.80 -7.24
CA THR A 644 -34.95 -17.58 -5.79
C THR A 644 -34.78 -16.13 -5.36
N CYS A 645 -34.15 -15.30 -6.19
CA CYS A 645 -33.79 -13.93 -5.79
C CYS A 645 -34.28 -12.87 -6.78
N GLY A 646 -34.78 -13.25 -7.95
CA GLY A 646 -35.13 -12.30 -9.02
C GLY A 646 -33.92 -11.61 -9.63
N ILE A 647 -32.71 -12.13 -9.44
CA ILE A 647 -31.47 -11.54 -9.99
C ILE A 647 -31.15 -12.23 -11.31
N PHE A 648 -31.18 -11.46 -12.40
CA PHE A 648 -30.84 -11.96 -13.73
C PHE A 648 -29.37 -11.71 -14.05
N ALA A 649 -28.53 -12.73 -13.81
CA ALA A 649 -27.07 -12.65 -13.97
C ALA A 649 -26.57 -13.28 -15.28
N GLU A 650 -25.52 -12.71 -15.88
CA GLU A 650 -24.75 -13.41 -16.93
C GLU A 650 -23.94 -14.57 -16.33
N PRO A 651 -23.40 -15.50 -17.13
CA PRO A 651 -22.67 -16.64 -16.58
C PRO A 651 -21.46 -16.29 -15.70
N ALA A 652 -20.64 -15.34 -16.13
CA ALA A 652 -19.53 -14.84 -15.33
C ALA A 652 -20.01 -14.15 -14.03
N GLY A 653 -21.18 -13.49 -14.08
CA GLY A 653 -21.86 -12.92 -12.92
C GLY A 653 -22.30 -13.98 -11.92
N ALA A 654 -22.81 -15.12 -12.38
CA ALA A 654 -23.28 -16.22 -11.53
C ALA A 654 -22.17 -17.13 -10.98
N THR A 655 -20.95 -17.05 -11.53
CA THR A 655 -19.83 -17.93 -11.16
C THR A 655 -19.47 -17.87 -9.68
N GLY A 656 -19.56 -16.68 -9.06
CA GLY A 656 -19.33 -16.54 -7.61
C GLY A 656 -20.30 -17.38 -6.78
N LEU A 657 -21.60 -17.33 -7.10
CA LEU A 657 -22.62 -18.15 -6.43
C LEU A 657 -22.44 -19.64 -6.72
N ALA A 658 -22.08 -20.03 -7.95
CA ALA A 658 -21.78 -21.43 -8.27
C ALA A 658 -20.68 -21.97 -7.34
N GLY A 659 -19.68 -21.14 -7.03
CA GLY A 659 -18.65 -21.44 -6.03
C GLY A 659 -19.23 -21.63 -4.62
N VAL A 660 -20.11 -20.73 -4.16
CA VAL A 660 -20.79 -20.86 -2.85
C VAL A 660 -21.51 -22.20 -2.74
N ILE A 661 -22.35 -22.53 -3.72
CA ILE A 661 -23.15 -23.77 -3.76
C ILE A 661 -22.22 -24.99 -3.68
N LYS A 662 -21.15 -25.00 -4.47
CA LYS A 662 -20.20 -26.11 -4.51
C LYS A 662 -19.39 -26.22 -3.21
N ALA A 663 -19.00 -25.10 -2.61
CA ALA A 663 -18.24 -25.07 -1.36
C ALA A 663 -19.09 -25.55 -0.18
N ALA A 664 -20.34 -25.11 -0.09
CA ALA A 664 -21.30 -25.59 0.92
C ALA A 664 -21.54 -27.10 0.79
N ARG A 665 -21.86 -27.58 -0.42
CA ARG A 665 -22.05 -29.02 -0.71
C ARG A 665 -20.82 -29.87 -0.34
N LYS A 666 -19.61 -29.32 -0.47
CA LYS A 666 -18.35 -30.01 -0.16
C LYS A 666 -17.88 -29.83 1.29
N GLY A 667 -18.62 -29.13 2.14
CA GLY A 667 -18.20 -28.84 3.52
C GLY A 667 -16.94 -27.97 3.61
N MET A 668 -16.63 -27.17 2.59
CA MET A 668 -15.45 -26.30 2.57
C MET A 668 -15.65 -24.98 3.32
N ILE A 669 -16.91 -24.66 3.64
CA ILE A 669 -17.32 -23.52 4.45
C ILE A 669 -18.23 -24.02 5.56
N LEU A 670 -18.25 -23.32 6.69
CA LEU A 670 -19.05 -23.73 7.84
C LEU A 670 -20.55 -23.57 7.55
N PRO A 671 -21.42 -24.50 8.01
CA PRO A 671 -22.87 -24.38 7.84
C PRO A 671 -23.46 -23.10 8.48
N ASP A 672 -22.86 -22.62 9.56
CA ASP A 672 -23.28 -21.40 10.26
C ASP A 672 -22.61 -20.13 9.71
N ALA A 673 -21.86 -20.22 8.60
CA ALA A 673 -21.13 -19.10 8.03
C ALA A 673 -22.07 -18.04 7.40
N SER A 674 -21.63 -16.79 7.51
CA SER A 674 -22.11 -15.66 6.72
C SER A 674 -21.28 -15.52 5.45
N VAL A 675 -21.93 -15.52 4.29
CA VAL A 675 -21.26 -15.54 2.98
C VAL A 675 -21.71 -14.36 2.14
N ALA A 676 -20.82 -13.78 1.35
CA ALA A 676 -21.18 -12.85 0.28
C ALA A 676 -20.73 -13.38 -1.10
N ALA A 677 -21.55 -13.17 -2.14
CA ALA A 677 -21.19 -13.43 -3.52
C ALA A 677 -21.39 -12.17 -4.37
N ILE A 678 -20.42 -11.86 -5.22
CA ILE A 678 -20.48 -10.71 -6.13
C ILE A 678 -21.08 -11.16 -7.47
N ILE A 679 -22.23 -10.60 -7.83
CA ILE A 679 -22.89 -10.81 -9.11
C ILE A 679 -22.43 -9.71 -10.05
N SER A 680 -21.50 -10.06 -10.94
CA SER A 680 -20.67 -9.07 -11.63
C SER A 680 -21.22 -8.52 -12.97
N GLY A 681 -22.31 -9.09 -13.49
CA GLY A 681 -22.87 -8.71 -14.79
C GLY A 681 -24.28 -9.23 -15.00
N ASN A 682 -25.04 -8.51 -15.83
CA ASN A 682 -26.47 -8.74 -16.07
C ASN A 682 -26.74 -9.78 -17.16
N GLY A 683 -27.75 -10.63 -16.96
CA GLY A 683 -28.14 -11.69 -17.90
C GLY A 683 -28.57 -11.19 -19.28
N LEU A 684 -29.02 -9.94 -19.41
CA LEU A 684 -29.36 -9.32 -20.70
C LEU A 684 -28.15 -9.22 -21.64
N LYS A 685 -26.92 -9.33 -21.12
CA LYS A 685 -25.68 -9.37 -21.89
C LYS A 685 -25.43 -10.70 -22.61
N ASP A 686 -26.10 -11.77 -22.16
CA ASP A 686 -25.97 -13.11 -22.72
C ASP A 686 -27.29 -13.88 -22.63
N VAL A 687 -28.23 -13.46 -23.47
CA VAL A 687 -29.55 -14.09 -23.61
C VAL A 687 -29.43 -15.56 -24.05
N SER A 688 -28.38 -15.90 -24.81
CA SER A 688 -28.16 -17.26 -25.29
C SER A 688 -27.92 -18.25 -24.15
N SER A 689 -27.06 -17.89 -23.19
CA SER A 689 -26.84 -18.70 -21.99
C SER A 689 -28.06 -18.70 -21.08
N ALA A 690 -28.81 -17.60 -21.01
CA ALA A 690 -30.06 -17.54 -20.25
C ALA A 690 -31.10 -18.54 -20.80
N GLN A 691 -31.28 -18.61 -22.12
CA GLN A 691 -32.16 -19.59 -22.77
C GLN A 691 -31.71 -21.03 -22.46
N ARG A 692 -30.39 -21.29 -22.52
CA ARG A 692 -29.82 -22.59 -22.19
C ARG A 692 -30.05 -22.97 -20.72
N ALA A 693 -30.00 -22.02 -19.78
CA ALA A 693 -30.25 -22.26 -18.36
C ALA A 693 -31.74 -22.46 -18.02
N ALA A 694 -32.63 -21.68 -18.65
CA ALA A 694 -34.06 -21.67 -18.34
C ALA A 694 -34.84 -22.79 -19.03
N GLY A 695 -34.43 -23.20 -20.24
CA GLY A 695 -35.21 -24.06 -21.13
C GLY A 695 -36.18 -23.23 -21.99
N SER A 696 -37.14 -23.91 -22.63
CA SER A 696 -38.09 -23.27 -23.54
C SER A 696 -39.42 -22.93 -22.86
N ALA A 697 -40.10 -21.89 -23.36
CA ALA A 697 -41.45 -21.57 -22.93
C ALA A 697 -42.43 -22.71 -23.30
N CYS A 698 -43.35 -23.01 -22.39
CA CYS A 698 -44.44 -23.95 -22.66
C CYS A 698 -45.40 -23.31 -23.66
N ARG A 699 -45.63 -24.00 -24.79
CA ARG A 699 -46.61 -23.56 -25.79
C ARG A 699 -48.00 -24.04 -25.38
N VAL A 700 -48.95 -23.13 -25.35
CA VAL A 700 -50.36 -23.42 -25.02
C VAL A 700 -51.21 -22.90 -26.18
N PRO A 701 -52.12 -23.71 -26.74
CA PRO A 701 -53.10 -23.20 -27.71
C PRO A 701 -54.03 -22.18 -27.03
N PRO A 702 -54.72 -21.29 -27.77
CA PRO A 702 -55.68 -20.34 -27.22
C PRO A 702 -56.98 -21.04 -26.77
N ASP A 703 -56.86 -21.99 -25.85
CA ASP A 703 -57.89 -22.92 -25.40
C ASP A 703 -57.79 -23.11 -23.88
N THR A 704 -58.90 -22.87 -23.18
CA THR A 704 -58.94 -22.87 -21.72
C THR A 704 -58.80 -24.26 -21.11
N ASP A 705 -59.28 -25.30 -21.79
CA ASP A 705 -59.21 -26.69 -21.30
C ASP A 705 -57.79 -27.25 -21.45
N ALA A 706 -57.12 -26.92 -22.56
CA ALA A 706 -55.72 -27.21 -22.77
C ALA A 706 -54.84 -26.50 -21.75
N LEU A 707 -55.13 -25.23 -21.44
CA LEU A 707 -54.44 -24.50 -20.37
C LEU A 707 -54.69 -25.16 -19.00
N ASP A 708 -55.93 -25.53 -18.67
CA ASP A 708 -56.26 -26.17 -17.39
C ASP A 708 -55.56 -27.52 -17.21
N LYS A 709 -55.51 -28.36 -18.26
CA LYS A 709 -54.74 -29.61 -18.25
C LYS A 709 -53.25 -29.37 -17.99
N ILE A 710 -52.66 -28.37 -18.65
CA ILE A 710 -51.23 -28.01 -18.48
C ILE A 710 -50.97 -27.50 -17.06
N LEU A 711 -51.84 -26.65 -16.52
CA LEU A 711 -51.70 -26.11 -15.17
C LEU A 711 -51.90 -27.18 -14.11
N THR A 712 -52.85 -28.09 -14.30
CA THR A 712 -53.10 -29.23 -13.40
C THR A 712 -51.93 -30.20 -13.39
N ALA A 713 -51.33 -30.51 -14.55
CA ALA A 713 -50.09 -31.28 -14.62
C ALA A 713 -48.90 -30.59 -13.93
N LYS A 714 -48.91 -29.25 -13.84
CA LYS A 714 -47.92 -28.46 -13.10
C LYS A 714 -48.23 -28.31 -11.61
N LYS A 715 -49.46 -28.50 -11.14
CA LYS A 715 -49.81 -28.44 -9.71
C LYS A 715 -49.11 -29.49 -8.86
N THR A 716 -48.72 -30.63 -9.45
CA THR A 716 -47.84 -31.63 -8.82
C THR A 716 -46.40 -31.14 -8.54
N LEU A 717 -46.03 -29.91 -8.94
CA LEU A 717 -44.72 -29.30 -8.76
C LEU A 717 -44.72 -28.10 -7.78
N PHE A 718 -45.88 -27.67 -7.27
CA PHE A 718 -46.02 -26.53 -6.35
C PHE A 718 -46.10 -26.97 -4.89
#